data_AF-A0A0V1KQ09-F1
#
_entry.id   AF-A0A0V1KQ09-F1
#
_cell.length_a   1.000
_cell.length_b   1.000
_cell.length_c   1.000
_cell.angle_alpha   90.00
_cell.angle_beta   90.00
_cell.angle_gamma   90.00
#
_symmetry.space_group_name_H-M   'P 1'
#
loop_
_entity.id
_entity.type
_entity.pdbx_description
1 polymer ?
#
loop_
_entity_poly.entity_id
_entity_poly.type
_entity_poly.pdbx_seq_one_letter_code
_entity_poly.pdbx_strand_id
1 'polypeptide(L)'
;MLVTADRFIMQIGWIFVLCFTFPRYSVATSKCYDLNAKEFAYSQLIFYRAIVYKAPARNMGKALIARGAGWQDIQDVTRPAGHAVAKPLEHVIMAHNTNKFIAYNNIPPDIPKVKTKSNSKGVLMMNPEAQDEASWIVHTIPGFPKALTGYVFPPAEIQKGHLFICLTIKESEIDAIATALRIATPLIYHNDIPDDPARPNLKKLVNGESRLTLPLTVAQQISTAAAQGLKVTIYSKGEKSKYEVYRRVLVKKLKTGIKVWTTRDKTLKSDCRILDKSIKLVTSPITIGDHASSLENDVSQWLISETGNKFCVIDKPYHKSQTKEPAMAVCIDDATIFGHFNVIGQNVENCKYISMCYCALPSNRNHILIIQNNLIIYILLLYQNMAVRQLIADLGHCETDTRRIASHNMHLWCVFILFISLPKPSTTTSKCQNLAGGAEADWAIMYKAPGQNMGKAFTQGNAGAWQNTAVLNVIGGHSFGKALEHVIAVEPTNKFIAYNNVPPDIPKPKTKSNSKGVLMMNPQDADAAAWIVHTVPGFPKALRGYLFPPEEIQKGHLFICLTIKESEIDAIAMTMRIATPLIYHNDIPDSEIDSRPNLKKLVNGESRFIPPLTVTRDISTAAPGGLKVTIYSKGEKSRFEIYRRILVRKLKTTIKIWTTRDKTLKSDCRIFGRNIRLVTSPISVSGHPSSLESDVSQWLISEQGNKFCAVDKPYQSHVLLRNFQNKHRAEFCSVKIYRRVLVKKLKTGIKVWTTRDKILKSDCRILNRNIKLVTSPITIGDHASSLESDVSQWLISDPGNKFCAVDKPYHKSQAKEPAIAVCIDDATIFAPGQNMGKAFTQGNAGAWQNTAVLNVIGGHSFGKALEHVIAVEPTNKFIAYNNVPPDIPKPKTKSNSKGVLMMNPQDADAAAWIVHTVPGFPKALRGYLFPPEEIQKGHLFICLTIKESEIDAIAMTMRIATPLIYHNDIPDSEIDSRPNLKKLVNGESRFIPPLTVTRDISTAAPGGLKVTIYSKGEKSRFEIYRRILVRKLKTTIKIWTTRDKTLKSDCRIFGRNIRLVTSPISVSGHPSSLESDVSQWLISEQGNKFCAVDKPYQKSQTKEPAMAVCIDDASIFTRFNEIAANLDNCT
;
A
#
# COMPACT_ATOMS: atom_id res chain seq x y z
N MET A 1 -25.09 -67.80 -23.93
CA MET A 1 -25.23 -69.25 -24.22
C MET A 1 -25.65 -69.93 -22.93
N LEU A 2 -26.56 -70.92 -23.02
CA LEU A 2 -26.77 -72.06 -22.11
C LEU A 2 -26.84 -71.79 -20.58
N VAL A 3 -28.02 -71.85 -19.94
CA VAL A 3 -28.64 -73.06 -19.32
C VAL A 3 -28.01 -73.34 -17.93
N THR A 4 -28.63 -73.05 -16.77
CA THR A 4 -29.75 -73.74 -16.06
C THR A 4 -29.50 -75.23 -15.80
N ALA A 5 -29.70 -75.82 -14.61
CA ALA A 5 -30.29 -75.35 -13.34
C ALA A 5 -29.31 -75.62 -12.16
N ASP A 6 -29.62 -75.64 -10.85
CA ASP A 6 -30.77 -76.22 -10.11
C ASP A 6 -31.27 -75.37 -8.93
N ARG A 7 -32.41 -75.77 -8.35
CA ARG A 7 -33.04 -75.15 -7.16
C ARG A 7 -32.78 -75.97 -5.90
N PHE A 8 -32.66 -75.30 -4.75
CA PHE A 8 -33.54 -75.55 -3.59
C PHE A 8 -33.59 -74.33 -2.65
N ILE A 9 -34.67 -74.23 -1.87
CA ILE A 9 -35.00 -73.16 -0.91
C ILE A 9 -35.43 -73.92 0.37
N MET A 10 -35.09 -73.59 1.62
CA MET A 10 -35.48 -72.37 2.35
C MET A 10 -34.86 -72.35 3.76
N GLN A 11 -34.40 -71.20 4.28
CA GLN A 11 -34.93 -70.55 5.51
C GLN A 11 -34.13 -69.30 5.94
N ILE A 12 -34.69 -68.57 6.90
CA ILE A 12 -34.25 -67.24 7.35
C ILE A 12 -33.11 -67.38 8.37
N GLY A 13 -31.90 -66.96 8.00
CA GLY A 13 -30.77 -66.83 8.94
C GLY A 13 -29.46 -66.51 8.24
N TRP A 14 -28.77 -65.46 8.70
CA TRP A 14 -27.35 -65.19 8.47
C TRP A 14 -26.81 -65.28 7.02
N ILE A 15 -27.12 -64.27 6.19
CA ILE A 15 -26.23 -63.95 5.08
C ILE A 15 -24.97 -63.28 5.66
N PHE A 16 -23.83 -63.96 5.53
CA PHE A 16 -22.51 -63.36 5.76
C PHE A 16 -22.24 -62.27 4.71
N VAL A 17 -22.50 -61.01 5.06
CA VAL A 17 -22.00 -59.88 4.28
C VAL A 17 -20.48 -59.82 4.47
N LEU A 18 -19.74 -60.30 3.46
CA LEU A 18 -18.28 -60.26 3.42
C LEU A 18 -17.80 -58.80 3.28
N CYS A 19 -17.79 -58.10 4.41
CA CYS A 19 -17.54 -56.68 4.48
C CYS A 19 -16.04 -56.39 4.35
N PHE A 20 -15.53 -56.40 3.12
CA PHE A 20 -14.18 -55.93 2.79
C PHE A 20 -14.07 -54.43 3.06
N THR A 21 -13.80 -54.07 4.31
CA THR A 21 -13.50 -52.71 4.74
C THR A 21 -12.11 -52.31 4.25
N PHE A 22 -12.00 -51.97 2.97
CA PHE A 22 -10.85 -51.23 2.47
C PHE A 22 -10.69 -49.95 3.30
N PRO A 23 -9.56 -49.73 3.99
CA PRO A 23 -9.30 -48.48 4.68
C PRO A 23 -9.14 -47.40 3.62
N ARG A 24 -10.21 -46.63 3.36
CA ARG A 24 -10.15 -45.49 2.44
C ARG A 24 -9.08 -44.53 2.92
N TYR A 25 -8.11 -44.24 2.05
CA TYR A 25 -7.09 -43.24 2.30
C TYR A 25 -7.76 -41.92 2.72
N SER A 26 -7.21 -41.27 3.76
CA SER A 26 -7.61 -39.91 4.15
C SER A 26 -7.55 -39.01 2.92
N VAL A 27 -8.64 -38.33 2.58
CA VAL A 27 -8.57 -37.30 1.54
C VAL A 27 -7.83 -36.11 2.12
N ALA A 28 -7.02 -35.45 1.29
CA ALA A 28 -6.31 -34.24 1.66
C ALA A 28 -7.29 -33.06 1.70
N THR A 29 -7.65 -32.56 2.89
CA THR A 29 -8.56 -31.41 3.02
C THR A 29 -7.96 -30.31 3.88
N SER A 30 -8.26 -29.07 3.52
CA SER A 30 -7.89 -27.87 4.27
C SER A 30 -8.81 -27.61 5.48
N LYS A 31 -9.58 -28.61 5.94
CA LYS A 31 -10.70 -28.47 6.89
C LYS A 31 -10.30 -28.86 8.33
N CYS A 32 -11.20 -28.64 9.29
CA CYS A 32 -10.97 -29.06 10.69
C CYS A 32 -11.38 -30.53 10.90
N TYR A 33 -10.61 -31.27 11.71
CA TYR A 33 -10.78 -32.70 11.97
C TYR A 33 -11.23 -32.98 13.41
N ASP A 34 -11.72 -34.21 13.64
CA ASP A 34 -12.23 -34.70 14.92
C ASP A 34 -11.12 -35.18 15.88
N LEU A 35 -11.53 -35.82 16.99
CA LEU A 35 -10.62 -36.41 17.97
C LEU A 35 -9.74 -37.54 17.41
N ASN A 36 -10.21 -38.27 16.39
CA ASN A 36 -9.53 -39.46 15.86
C ASN A 36 -8.73 -39.18 14.58
N ALA A 37 -8.62 -37.91 14.17
CA ALA A 37 -8.05 -37.50 12.88
C ALA A 37 -8.74 -38.16 11.66
N LYS A 38 -10.02 -38.50 11.80
CA LYS A 38 -10.79 -39.32 10.85
C LYS A 38 -11.71 -38.46 9.97
N GLU A 39 -11.65 -38.70 8.66
CA GLU A 39 -12.61 -38.18 7.67
C GLU A 39 -13.61 -39.27 7.32
N PHE A 40 -14.91 -39.01 7.50
CA PHE A 40 -15.96 -40.02 7.29
C PHE A 40 -17.05 -39.52 6.34
N ALA A 41 -17.31 -40.32 5.31
CA ALA A 41 -18.31 -40.06 4.28
C ALA A 41 -19.71 -40.55 4.69
N TYR A 42 -20.73 -40.15 3.91
CA TYR A 42 -22.13 -40.62 3.99
C TYR A 42 -22.94 -40.21 5.23
N SER A 43 -23.01 -38.91 5.52
CA SER A 43 -24.29 -38.15 5.55
C SER A 43 -24.13 -36.74 6.12
N GLN A 44 -24.44 -35.69 5.34
CA GLN A 44 -24.74 -34.28 5.69
C GLN A 44 -23.95 -33.53 6.81
N LEU A 45 -22.85 -34.08 7.35
CA LEU A 45 -22.30 -33.67 8.65
C LEU A 45 -20.82 -33.27 8.56
N ILE A 46 -20.54 -32.15 7.90
CA ILE A 46 -19.22 -31.51 7.95
C ILE A 46 -19.02 -30.89 9.34
N PHE A 47 -18.02 -31.37 10.09
CA PHE A 47 -17.59 -30.76 11.34
C PHE A 47 -16.88 -29.43 11.06
N TYR A 48 -17.38 -28.34 11.64
CA TYR A 48 -17.03 -26.98 11.25
C TYR A 48 -16.14 -26.23 12.26
N ARG A 49 -15.87 -26.84 13.43
CA ARG A 49 -15.02 -26.28 14.49
C ARG A 49 -14.32 -27.37 15.31
N ALA A 50 -13.16 -27.02 15.85
CA ALA A 50 -12.57 -27.66 17.02
C ALA A 50 -11.96 -26.58 17.93
N ILE A 51 -12.23 -26.63 19.24
CA ILE A 51 -11.56 -25.80 20.25
C ILE A 51 -10.81 -26.73 21.18
N VAL A 52 -9.49 -26.59 21.27
CA VAL A 52 -8.60 -27.40 22.12
C VAL A 52 -7.96 -26.51 23.17
N TYR A 53 -7.97 -26.98 24.42
CA TYR A 53 -7.29 -26.39 25.56
C TYR A 53 -6.25 -27.39 26.08
N LYS A 54 -4.96 -27.10 25.91
CA LYS A 54 -3.88 -27.85 26.56
C LYS A 54 -3.66 -27.26 27.95
N ALA A 55 -3.70 -28.08 29.00
CA ALA A 55 -3.43 -27.61 30.36
C ALA A 55 -1.91 -27.53 30.63
N PRO A 56 -1.46 -26.73 31.62
CA PRO A 56 -0.06 -26.76 32.08
C PRO A 56 0.40 -28.17 32.47
N ALA A 57 1.70 -28.43 32.30
CA ALA A 57 2.39 -29.69 32.63
C ALA A 57 1.77 -31.01 32.09
N ARG A 58 0.72 -30.98 31.25
CA ARG A 58 0.10 -32.16 30.63
C ARG A 58 0.35 -32.20 29.12
N ASN A 59 0.65 -33.39 28.60
CA ASN A 59 0.73 -33.67 27.16
C ASN A 59 -0.66 -33.81 26.52
N MET A 60 -1.65 -34.29 27.27
CA MET A 60 -3.04 -34.40 26.79
C MET A 60 -3.77 -33.06 26.96
N GLY A 61 -4.60 -32.71 25.97
CA GLY A 61 -5.51 -31.57 26.03
C GLY A 61 -6.96 -32.00 26.20
N LYS A 62 -7.84 -31.04 26.48
CA LYS A 62 -9.29 -31.20 26.36
C LYS A 62 -9.79 -30.48 25.12
N ALA A 63 -10.82 -31.00 24.47
CA ALA A 63 -11.46 -30.39 23.31
C ALA A 63 -12.98 -30.23 23.46
N LEU A 64 -13.50 -29.20 22.80
CA LEU A 64 -14.91 -29.04 22.45
C LEU A 64 -15.05 -29.19 20.94
N ILE A 65 -15.70 -30.26 20.50
CA ILE A 65 -16.05 -30.53 19.09
C ILE A 65 -17.55 -30.32 18.86
N ALA A 66 -17.98 -30.14 17.61
CA ALA A 66 -19.35 -29.71 17.29
C ALA A 66 -20.50 -30.67 17.67
N ARG A 67 -20.21 -31.88 18.17
CA ARG A 67 -21.19 -32.85 18.71
C ARG A 67 -20.89 -33.30 20.15
N GLY A 68 -19.86 -32.76 20.80
CA GLY A 68 -19.55 -33.09 22.20
C GLY A 68 -20.48 -32.36 23.18
N ALA A 69 -21.07 -33.07 24.13
CA ALA A 69 -21.86 -32.48 25.22
C ALA A 69 -21.01 -31.83 26.32
N GLY A 70 -19.68 -31.96 26.23
CA GLY A 70 -18.72 -31.43 27.20
C GLY A 70 -17.28 -31.58 26.70
N TRP A 71 -16.33 -31.26 27.60
CA TRP A 71 -14.90 -31.43 27.34
C TRP A 71 -14.52 -32.91 27.17
N GLN A 72 -13.82 -33.23 26.08
CA GLN A 72 -13.36 -34.58 25.76
C GLN A 72 -11.82 -34.59 25.67
N ASP A 73 -11.18 -35.67 26.12
CA ASP A 73 -9.72 -35.81 26.02
C ASP A 73 -9.23 -35.96 24.58
N ILE A 74 -8.02 -35.46 24.33
CA ILE A 74 -7.28 -35.65 23.07
C ILE A 74 -5.95 -36.35 23.34
N GLN A 75 -5.46 -37.12 22.36
CA GLN A 75 -4.15 -37.78 22.46
C GLN A 75 -3.00 -36.77 22.64
N ASP A 76 -1.85 -37.28 23.11
CA ASP A 76 -0.63 -36.53 23.39
C ASP A 76 -0.28 -35.53 22.27
N VAL A 77 -0.35 -34.22 22.56
CA VAL A 77 -0.19 -33.16 21.55
C VAL A 77 1.22 -32.99 21.03
N THR A 78 2.19 -33.73 21.56
CA THR A 78 3.57 -33.78 21.06
C THR A 78 3.74 -34.72 19.87
N ARG A 79 2.78 -35.64 19.66
CA ARG A 79 2.82 -36.64 18.58
C ARG A 79 2.09 -36.12 17.32
N PRO A 80 2.47 -36.58 16.10
CA PRO A 80 1.84 -36.10 14.86
C PRO A 80 0.46 -36.72 14.56
N ALA A 81 0.05 -37.77 15.28
CA ALA A 81 -1.09 -38.62 14.92
C ALA A 81 -2.24 -38.54 15.94
N GLY A 82 -3.47 -38.78 15.47
CA GLY A 82 -4.60 -39.11 16.35
C GLY A 82 -5.20 -37.97 17.19
N HIS A 83 -5.08 -36.71 16.76
CA HIS A 83 -5.74 -35.59 17.45
C HIS A 83 -6.02 -34.34 16.58
N ALA A 84 -6.96 -33.52 17.03
CA ALA A 84 -7.48 -32.33 16.34
C ALA A 84 -6.49 -31.14 16.16
N VAL A 85 -5.26 -31.19 16.71
CA VAL A 85 -4.24 -30.14 16.52
C VAL A 85 -3.35 -30.38 15.29
N ALA A 86 -2.77 -31.58 15.16
CA ALA A 86 -1.84 -31.92 14.07
C ALA A 86 -2.54 -32.13 12.72
N LYS A 87 -3.69 -32.82 12.68
CA LYS A 87 -4.33 -33.19 11.41
C LYS A 87 -4.74 -31.97 10.55
N PRO A 88 -5.34 -30.89 11.10
CA PRO A 88 -5.57 -29.64 10.34
C PRO A 88 -4.29 -28.88 9.95
N LEU A 89 -3.11 -29.32 10.39
CA LEU A 89 -1.82 -28.74 10.07
C LEU A 89 -0.97 -29.63 9.14
N GLU A 90 -1.49 -30.76 8.66
CA GLU A 90 -0.76 -31.73 7.83
C GLU A 90 -0.11 -31.10 6.59
N HIS A 91 -0.84 -30.22 5.89
CA HIS A 91 -0.37 -29.45 4.73
C HIS A 91 0.36 -28.14 5.10
N VAL A 92 0.54 -27.87 6.39
CA VAL A 92 1.35 -26.76 6.94
C VAL A 92 2.74 -27.27 7.32
N ILE A 93 2.81 -28.50 7.85
CA ILE A 93 4.05 -29.17 8.26
C ILE A 93 4.76 -29.90 7.11
N MET A 94 4.04 -30.29 6.06
CA MET A 94 4.54 -30.93 4.86
C MET A 94 3.97 -30.24 3.61
N ALA A 95 4.72 -30.23 2.51
CA ALA A 95 4.28 -29.60 1.28
C ALA A 95 3.10 -30.36 0.65
N HIS A 96 2.14 -29.62 0.07
CA HIS A 96 1.06 -30.17 -0.74
C HIS A 96 0.94 -29.40 -2.05
N ASN A 97 0.58 -30.08 -3.13
CA ASN A 97 0.52 -29.47 -4.46
C ASN A 97 -0.56 -28.37 -4.50
N THR A 98 -1.78 -28.69 -4.04
CA THR A 98 -2.95 -27.80 -4.14
C THR A 98 -3.11 -26.85 -2.94
N ASN A 99 -2.93 -27.34 -1.72
CA ASN A 99 -3.18 -26.56 -0.49
C ASN A 99 -2.12 -25.47 -0.30
N LYS A 100 -2.55 -24.26 0.10
CA LYS A 100 -1.71 -23.07 0.31
C LYS A 100 -2.09 -22.37 1.62
N PHE A 101 -1.12 -21.75 2.31
CA PHE A 101 -1.34 -21.14 3.61
C PHE A 101 -0.49 -19.90 3.91
N ILE A 102 -1.00 -19.08 4.82
CA ILE A 102 -0.29 -18.02 5.53
C ILE A 102 -0.09 -18.48 6.96
N ALA A 103 1.16 -18.66 7.40
CA ALA A 103 1.47 -18.88 8.80
C ALA A 103 1.97 -17.57 9.45
N TYR A 104 1.39 -17.23 10.60
CA TYR A 104 1.74 -16.01 11.34
C TYR A 104 1.89 -16.28 12.83
N ASN A 105 2.94 -15.74 13.44
CA ASN A 105 3.24 -15.90 14.87
C ASN A 105 4.19 -14.79 15.30
N ASN A 106 3.95 -14.14 16.45
CA ASN A 106 4.83 -13.10 16.97
C ASN A 106 6.16 -13.63 17.55
N ILE A 107 6.23 -14.94 17.81
CA ILE A 107 7.45 -15.70 18.10
C ILE A 107 7.42 -16.93 17.16
N PRO A 108 7.87 -16.80 15.90
CA PRO A 108 7.83 -17.91 14.94
C PRO A 108 8.90 -18.96 15.25
N PRO A 109 8.71 -20.23 14.84
CA PRO A 109 9.71 -21.28 14.99
C PRO A 109 11.02 -20.94 14.27
N ASP A 110 12.13 -21.41 14.83
CA ASP A 110 13.49 -21.40 14.25
C ASP A 110 14.05 -20.04 13.80
N ILE A 111 13.37 -18.93 14.12
CA ILE A 111 13.83 -17.56 13.91
C ILE A 111 14.00 -16.86 15.27
N PRO A 112 15.24 -16.70 15.78
CA PRO A 112 15.47 -16.12 17.09
C PRO A 112 14.94 -14.68 17.23
N LYS A 113 14.30 -14.40 18.36
CA LYS A 113 14.24 -13.08 19.01
C LYS A 113 13.63 -11.92 18.18
N VAL A 114 12.84 -12.22 17.15
CA VAL A 114 12.12 -11.21 16.34
C VAL A 114 11.06 -10.49 17.17
N LYS A 115 11.25 -9.20 17.49
CA LYS A 115 10.27 -8.43 18.27
C LYS A 115 9.25 -7.72 17.38
N THR A 116 7.97 -8.03 17.58
CA THR A 116 6.85 -7.35 16.90
C THR A 116 5.77 -6.91 17.90
N LYS A 117 4.93 -5.94 17.50
CA LYS A 117 3.93 -5.34 18.40
C LYS A 117 2.59 -6.07 18.41
N SER A 118 2.35 -6.99 17.48
CA SER A 118 1.19 -7.88 17.50
C SER A 118 1.51 -9.12 18.33
N ASN A 119 0.51 -9.74 18.95
CA ASN A 119 0.68 -11.02 19.65
C ASN A 119 0.03 -12.20 18.89
N SER A 120 -0.77 -11.87 17.88
CA SER A 120 -1.61 -12.77 17.10
C SER A 120 -0.79 -13.90 16.47
N LYS A 121 -1.29 -15.13 16.61
CA LYS A 121 -0.73 -16.34 16.01
C LYS A 121 -1.81 -17.18 15.35
N GLY A 122 -1.45 -17.95 14.33
CA GLY A 122 -2.39 -18.76 13.58
C GLY A 122 -1.91 -19.13 12.19
N VAL A 123 -2.78 -19.87 11.50
CA VAL A 123 -2.62 -20.24 10.09
C VAL A 123 -3.94 -19.97 9.36
N LEU A 124 -3.87 -19.36 8.18
CA LEU A 124 -5.01 -19.24 7.26
C LEU A 124 -4.69 -20.09 6.04
N MET A 125 -5.45 -21.16 5.80
CA MET A 125 -5.18 -22.18 4.78
C MET A 125 -6.37 -22.32 3.83
N MET A 126 -6.09 -22.51 2.54
CA MET A 126 -7.09 -22.72 1.50
C MET A 126 -6.57 -23.66 0.40
N ASN A 127 -7.49 -24.33 -0.28
CA ASN A 127 -7.24 -25.00 -1.56
C ASN A 127 -7.72 -24.06 -2.69
N PRO A 128 -6.84 -23.42 -3.50
CA PRO A 128 -7.27 -22.54 -4.58
C PRO A 128 -7.96 -23.25 -5.76
N GLU A 129 -7.93 -24.59 -5.77
CA GLU A 129 -8.51 -25.43 -6.83
C GLU A 129 -9.87 -26.03 -6.45
N ALA A 130 -10.34 -25.84 -5.20
CA ALA A 130 -11.60 -26.41 -4.71
C ALA A 130 -12.43 -25.39 -3.90
N GLN A 131 -13.70 -25.23 -4.30
CA GLN A 131 -14.62 -24.27 -3.69
C GLN A 131 -14.95 -24.63 -2.24
N ASP A 132 -14.98 -23.62 -1.35
CA ASP A 132 -15.26 -23.73 0.08
C ASP A 132 -14.35 -24.72 0.85
N GLU A 133 -13.15 -24.99 0.32
CA GLU A 133 -12.07 -25.69 1.01
C GLU A 133 -11.09 -24.71 1.67
N ALA A 134 -11.48 -24.17 2.83
CA ALA A 134 -10.59 -23.36 3.66
C ALA A 134 -10.78 -23.54 5.17
N SER A 135 -9.72 -23.27 5.92
CA SER A 135 -9.75 -23.15 7.38
C SER A 135 -8.94 -21.97 7.90
N TRP A 136 -9.34 -21.51 9.08
CA TRP A 136 -8.58 -20.53 9.86
C TRP A 136 -8.32 -21.09 11.26
N ILE A 137 -7.03 -21.17 11.59
CA ILE A 137 -6.50 -21.67 12.84
C ILE A 137 -5.97 -20.49 13.65
N VAL A 138 -6.33 -20.40 14.93
CA VAL A 138 -5.89 -19.36 15.87
C VAL A 138 -5.37 -20.05 17.14
N HIS A 139 -4.16 -19.73 17.57
CA HIS A 139 -3.55 -20.37 18.74
C HIS A 139 -2.71 -19.42 19.60
N THR A 140 -2.34 -19.87 20.80
CA THR A 140 -1.51 -19.10 21.74
C THR A 140 -0.04 -19.53 21.76
N ILE A 141 0.26 -20.72 21.22
CA ILE A 141 1.57 -21.40 21.27
C ILE A 141 2.65 -20.61 20.49
N PRO A 142 3.72 -20.09 21.13
CA PRO A 142 4.90 -19.55 20.44
C PRO A 142 5.78 -20.68 19.87
N GLY A 143 6.58 -20.40 18.85
CA GLY A 143 7.48 -21.39 18.22
C GLY A 143 6.74 -22.44 17.36
N PHE A 144 5.51 -22.16 16.93
CA PHE A 144 4.61 -23.13 16.30
C PHE A 144 3.67 -22.45 15.27
N PRO A 145 3.16 -23.17 14.26
CA PRO A 145 3.65 -24.45 13.74
C PRO A 145 4.90 -24.29 12.88
N LYS A 146 5.76 -25.32 12.85
CA LYS A 146 6.89 -25.38 11.92
C LYS A 146 6.37 -25.54 10.49
N ALA A 147 6.70 -24.60 9.61
CA ALA A 147 6.22 -24.58 8.24
C ALA A 147 7.13 -25.45 7.35
N LEU A 148 6.55 -26.47 6.71
CA LEU A 148 7.19 -27.39 5.76
C LEU A 148 8.39 -28.20 6.31
N THR A 149 8.51 -28.36 7.64
CA THR A 149 9.63 -29.07 8.30
C THR A 149 9.17 -30.08 9.37
N GLY A 150 7.95 -30.63 9.22
CA GLY A 150 7.40 -31.67 10.10
C GLY A 150 6.70 -31.15 11.36
N TYR A 151 5.94 -32.02 12.03
CA TYR A 151 5.23 -31.67 13.25
C TYR A 151 6.18 -31.69 14.45
N VAL A 152 6.32 -30.54 15.12
CA VAL A 152 7.04 -30.41 16.39
C VAL A 152 6.23 -29.51 17.31
N PHE A 153 5.69 -30.06 18.40
CA PHE A 153 5.16 -29.24 19.49
C PHE A 153 6.35 -28.71 20.32
N PRO A 154 6.46 -27.40 20.61
CA PRO A 154 7.62 -26.84 21.29
C PRO A 154 7.77 -27.37 22.74
N PRO A 155 8.90 -28.01 23.12
CA PRO A 155 9.03 -28.62 24.45
C PRO A 155 8.88 -27.63 25.62
N ALA A 156 9.37 -26.40 25.47
CA ALA A 156 9.24 -25.34 26.48
C ALA A 156 7.79 -24.89 26.75
N GLU A 157 6.86 -25.25 25.86
CA GLU A 157 5.44 -24.93 25.92
C GLU A 157 4.59 -26.13 26.44
N ILE A 158 5.20 -27.30 26.67
CA ILE A 158 4.55 -28.43 27.36
C ILE A 158 4.19 -28.03 28.80
N GLN A 159 5.03 -27.24 29.46
CA GLN A 159 4.77 -26.78 30.83
C GLN A 159 3.64 -25.76 30.96
N LYS A 160 3.07 -25.26 29.84
CA LYS A 160 2.14 -24.12 29.85
C LYS A 160 0.74 -24.46 29.35
N GLY A 161 -0.22 -23.64 29.77
CA GLY A 161 -1.60 -23.66 29.31
C GLY A 161 -1.76 -22.93 27.97
N HIS A 162 -2.41 -23.57 27.00
CA HIS A 162 -2.59 -23.05 25.65
C HIS A 162 -3.98 -23.31 25.08
N LEU A 163 -4.45 -22.36 24.28
CA LEU A 163 -5.67 -22.50 23.47
C LEU A 163 -5.30 -22.62 21.99
N PHE A 164 -6.04 -23.48 21.28
CA PHE A 164 -6.00 -23.70 19.84
C PHE A 164 -7.44 -23.78 19.32
N ILE A 165 -7.77 -23.03 18.28
CA ILE A 165 -9.09 -23.00 17.65
C ILE A 165 -8.89 -23.27 16.16
N CYS A 166 -9.60 -24.24 15.60
CA CYS A 166 -9.76 -24.44 14.17
C CYS A 166 -11.20 -24.11 13.76
N LEU A 167 -11.37 -23.31 12.71
CA LEU A 167 -12.66 -22.98 12.09
C LEU A 167 -12.62 -23.38 10.61
N THR A 168 -13.56 -24.19 10.15
CA THR A 168 -13.75 -24.45 8.70
C THR A 168 -14.60 -23.32 8.13
N ILE A 169 -14.08 -22.58 7.15
CA ILE A 169 -14.63 -21.32 6.67
C ILE A 169 -14.97 -21.41 5.17
N LYS A 170 -15.91 -20.58 4.73
CA LYS A 170 -16.20 -20.44 3.29
C LYS A 170 -15.09 -19.64 2.61
N GLU A 171 -14.87 -19.92 1.33
CA GLU A 171 -13.81 -19.30 0.53
C GLU A 171 -14.02 -17.77 0.38
N SER A 172 -15.27 -17.31 0.47
CA SER A 172 -15.67 -15.90 0.46
C SER A 172 -15.25 -15.13 1.72
N GLU A 173 -15.14 -15.81 2.87
CA GLU A 173 -14.87 -15.19 4.18
C GLU A 173 -13.39 -14.82 4.38
N ILE A 174 -12.52 -15.39 3.54
CA ILE A 174 -11.06 -15.23 3.60
C ILE A 174 -10.64 -13.75 3.51
N ASP A 175 -11.32 -12.92 2.69
CA ASP A 175 -10.95 -11.50 2.54
C ASP A 175 -11.37 -10.64 3.75
N ALA A 176 -12.43 -11.05 4.47
CA ALA A 176 -12.83 -10.45 5.73
C ALA A 176 -11.81 -10.76 6.84
N ILE A 177 -11.37 -12.02 6.95
CA ILE A 177 -10.27 -12.43 7.86
C ILE A 177 -8.99 -11.67 7.51
N ALA A 178 -8.62 -11.60 6.23
CA ALA A 178 -7.43 -10.88 5.80
C ALA A 178 -7.51 -9.38 6.13
N THR A 179 -8.69 -8.76 6.03
CA THR A 179 -8.91 -7.37 6.44
C THR A 179 -8.69 -7.16 7.94
N ALA A 180 -9.11 -8.11 8.77
CA ALA A 180 -8.88 -8.10 10.21
C ALA A 180 -7.39 -8.26 10.55
N LEU A 181 -6.72 -9.28 9.98
CA LEU A 181 -5.28 -9.51 10.13
C LEU A 181 -4.45 -8.30 9.66
N ARG A 182 -4.82 -7.63 8.56
CA ARG A 182 -4.14 -6.39 8.10
C ARG A 182 -4.22 -5.23 9.09
N ILE A 183 -5.22 -5.21 9.97
CA ILE A 183 -5.35 -4.24 11.06
C ILE A 183 -4.59 -4.71 12.30
N ALA A 184 -4.63 -6.01 12.63
CA ALA A 184 -3.87 -6.61 13.73
C ALA A 184 -2.34 -6.64 13.50
N THR A 185 -1.89 -6.51 12.25
CA THR A 185 -0.48 -6.46 11.82
C THR A 185 0.41 -7.59 12.39
N PRO A 186 0.02 -8.87 12.23
CA PRO A 186 0.81 -10.00 12.71
C PRO A 186 2.10 -10.16 11.90
N LEU A 187 3.09 -10.84 12.50
CA LEU A 187 4.28 -11.31 11.80
C LEU A 187 3.94 -12.57 11.00
N ILE A 188 3.80 -12.41 9.69
CA ILE A 188 3.74 -13.52 8.73
C ILE A 188 5.18 -14.01 8.52
N TYR A 189 5.40 -15.32 8.69
CA TYR A 189 6.71 -15.96 8.49
C TYR A 189 6.68 -17.03 7.38
N HIS A 190 5.50 -17.52 6.98
CA HIS A 190 5.31 -18.31 5.77
C HIS A 190 4.12 -17.79 4.94
N ASN A 191 4.26 -17.80 3.61
CA ASN A 191 3.18 -17.57 2.66
C ASN A 191 3.51 -18.20 1.31
N ASP A 192 2.69 -19.13 0.84
CA ASP A 192 2.67 -19.64 -0.53
C ASP A 192 1.34 -19.40 -1.28
N ILE A 193 0.34 -18.77 -0.62
CA ILE A 193 -0.93 -18.39 -1.26
C ILE A 193 -0.68 -17.48 -2.49
N PRO A 194 -1.25 -17.80 -3.67
CA PRO A 194 -1.06 -17.06 -4.91
C PRO A 194 -1.74 -15.67 -4.90
N ASP A 195 -1.40 -14.84 -5.90
CA ASP A 195 -1.65 -13.40 -5.91
C ASP A 195 -3.07 -13.02 -6.39
N ASP A 196 -4.09 -13.54 -5.69
CA ASP A 196 -5.53 -13.50 -5.99
C ASP A 196 -6.12 -12.07 -6.23
N PRO A 197 -6.69 -11.77 -7.41
CA PRO A 197 -7.39 -10.51 -7.68
C PRO A 197 -8.77 -10.36 -7.00
N ALA A 198 -9.50 -11.45 -6.77
CA ALA A 198 -10.84 -11.47 -6.19
C ALA A 198 -10.82 -11.22 -4.67
N ARG A 199 -9.68 -11.46 -4.02
CA ARG A 199 -9.46 -11.21 -2.57
C ARG A 199 -8.49 -10.02 -2.36
N PRO A 200 -8.94 -8.78 -2.58
CA PRO A 200 -8.09 -7.60 -2.60
C PRO A 200 -7.55 -7.18 -1.23
N ASN A 201 -8.01 -7.75 -0.12
CA ASN A 201 -7.39 -7.60 1.20
C ASN A 201 -6.46 -8.78 1.53
N LEU A 202 -6.73 -10.00 1.07
CA LEU A 202 -5.77 -11.12 1.11
C LEU A 202 -4.49 -10.75 0.35
N LYS A 203 -4.63 -10.30 -0.91
CA LYS A 203 -3.53 -9.77 -1.73
C LYS A 203 -2.72 -8.68 -1.02
N LYS A 204 -3.38 -7.83 -0.25
CA LYS A 204 -2.74 -6.75 0.52
C LYS A 204 -2.14 -7.21 1.86
N LEU A 205 -2.56 -8.35 2.40
CA LEU A 205 -1.97 -8.97 3.59
C LEU A 205 -0.63 -9.61 3.22
N VAL A 206 -0.62 -10.41 2.16
CA VAL A 206 0.56 -11.15 1.67
C VAL A 206 1.63 -10.18 1.16
N ASN A 207 1.25 -9.20 0.33
CA ASN A 207 2.15 -8.13 -0.14
C ASN A 207 2.50 -7.08 0.95
N GLY A 208 2.03 -7.24 2.19
CA GLY A 208 2.45 -6.42 3.33
C GLY A 208 1.93 -4.98 3.35
N GLU A 209 0.91 -4.66 2.57
CA GLU A 209 0.25 -3.34 2.55
C GLU A 209 -0.51 -3.07 3.86
N SER A 210 0.19 -2.56 4.87
CA SER A 210 -0.41 -2.12 6.14
C SER A 210 -1.50 -1.04 5.94
N ARG A 211 -2.70 -1.28 6.48
CA ARG A 211 -3.83 -0.34 6.40
C ARG A 211 -3.64 0.77 7.43
N LEU A 212 -3.12 1.91 6.98
CA LEU A 212 -2.80 3.07 7.83
C LEU A 212 -3.72 4.29 7.60
N THR A 213 -4.81 4.11 6.86
CA THR A 213 -5.93 5.05 6.70
C THR A 213 -7.12 4.61 7.58
N LEU A 214 -7.98 5.57 7.94
CA LEU A 214 -9.16 5.33 8.80
C LEU A 214 -10.17 4.35 8.17
N PRO A 215 -10.99 3.65 8.97
CA PRO A 215 -10.93 3.56 10.44
C PRO A 215 -9.71 2.77 10.95
N LEU A 216 -9.25 3.08 12.17
CA LEU A 216 -8.10 2.42 12.82
C LEU A 216 -8.49 1.22 13.70
N THR A 217 -9.78 0.89 13.72
CA THR A 217 -10.36 -0.33 14.26
C THR A 217 -11.36 -0.87 13.25
N VAL A 218 -11.52 -2.19 13.20
CA VAL A 218 -12.50 -2.88 12.35
C VAL A 218 -13.21 -3.94 13.18
N ALA A 219 -14.46 -4.22 12.82
CA ALA A 219 -15.17 -5.42 13.21
C ALA A 219 -15.59 -6.10 11.92
N GLN A 220 -15.20 -7.36 11.72
CA GLN A 220 -15.64 -8.20 10.61
C GLN A 220 -16.52 -9.31 11.14
N GLN A 221 -17.49 -9.76 10.35
CA GLN A 221 -18.32 -10.91 10.65
C GLN A 221 -18.14 -11.93 9.54
N ILE A 222 -17.99 -13.20 9.94
CA ILE A 222 -17.84 -14.35 9.06
C ILE A 222 -18.71 -15.50 9.57
N SER A 223 -19.01 -16.46 8.68
CA SER A 223 -19.73 -17.70 8.99
C SER A 223 -18.85 -18.93 8.74
N THR A 224 -18.95 -19.97 9.57
CA THR A 224 -18.33 -21.27 9.24
C THR A 224 -19.08 -21.99 8.12
N ALA A 225 -18.43 -22.94 7.44
CA ALA A 225 -18.93 -23.57 6.21
C ALA A 225 -20.15 -24.52 6.37
N ALA A 226 -20.74 -24.63 7.57
CA ALA A 226 -21.87 -25.52 7.84
C ALA A 226 -23.24 -24.93 7.42
N ALA A 227 -24.25 -25.80 7.31
CA ALA A 227 -25.62 -25.43 6.94
C ALA A 227 -26.25 -24.37 7.88
N GLN A 228 -25.94 -24.42 9.18
CA GLN A 228 -26.29 -23.40 10.18
C GLN A 228 -25.04 -22.66 10.68
N GLY A 229 -24.14 -22.27 9.76
CA GLY A 229 -22.78 -21.78 10.04
C GLY A 229 -22.65 -20.79 11.21
N LEU A 230 -21.65 -21.03 12.06
CA LEU A 230 -21.39 -20.23 13.26
C LEU A 230 -21.06 -18.79 12.92
N LYS A 231 -21.72 -17.84 13.58
CA LYS A 231 -21.42 -16.42 13.47
C LYS A 231 -20.16 -16.12 14.30
N VAL A 232 -19.08 -15.76 13.62
CA VAL A 232 -17.82 -15.36 14.25
C VAL A 232 -17.55 -13.89 13.93
N THR A 233 -17.30 -13.09 14.96
CA THR A 233 -16.97 -11.65 14.83
C THR A 233 -15.52 -11.40 15.22
N ILE A 234 -14.73 -10.89 14.27
CA ILE A 234 -13.32 -10.55 14.47
C ILE A 234 -13.21 -9.05 14.75
N TYR A 235 -12.75 -8.70 15.94
CA TYR A 235 -12.47 -7.33 16.33
C TYR A 235 -10.96 -7.07 16.24
N SER A 236 -10.55 -6.12 15.40
CA SER A 236 -9.12 -5.78 15.25
C SER A 236 -8.87 -4.30 15.43
N LYS A 237 -7.73 -3.99 16.05
CA LYS A 237 -7.23 -2.66 16.35
C LYS A 237 -5.82 -2.52 15.78
N GLY A 238 -5.54 -1.44 15.05
CA GLY A 238 -4.20 -1.14 14.55
C GLY A 238 -3.36 -0.32 15.52
N GLU A 239 -2.03 -0.41 15.40
CA GLU A 239 -1.03 0.29 16.23
C GLU A 239 -1.31 1.79 16.43
N LYS A 240 -1.85 2.47 15.41
CA LYS A 240 -2.15 3.92 15.46
C LYS A 240 -3.42 4.27 16.24
N SER A 241 -4.25 3.29 16.60
CA SER A 241 -5.47 3.51 17.38
C SER A 241 -5.12 3.77 18.84
N LYS A 242 -5.63 4.89 19.39
CA LYS A 242 -5.53 5.20 20.83
C LYS A 242 -6.57 4.47 21.69
N TYR A 243 -7.41 3.61 21.10
CA TYR A 243 -8.44 2.90 21.87
C TYR A 243 -7.84 1.73 22.67
N GLU A 244 -8.24 1.66 23.93
CA GLU A 244 -8.06 0.50 24.82
C GLU A 244 -8.97 -0.63 24.31
N VAL A 245 -8.42 -1.83 24.07
CA VAL A 245 -9.14 -2.88 23.32
C VAL A 245 -10.37 -3.39 24.09
N TYR A 246 -10.27 -3.62 25.40
CA TYR A 246 -11.37 -4.22 26.17
C TYR A 246 -12.56 -3.27 26.33
N ARG A 247 -12.35 -2.09 26.94
CA ARG A 247 -13.40 -1.11 27.26
C ARG A 247 -13.84 -0.29 26.05
N ARG A 248 -12.92 0.17 25.19
CA ARG A 248 -13.24 1.09 24.09
C ARG A 248 -13.55 0.39 22.76
N VAL A 249 -13.15 -0.87 22.58
CA VAL A 249 -13.58 -1.68 21.43
C VAL A 249 -14.61 -2.73 21.87
N LEU A 250 -14.23 -3.71 22.70
CA LEU A 250 -15.05 -4.92 22.94
C LEU A 250 -16.34 -4.64 23.72
N VAL A 251 -16.28 -4.12 24.97
CA VAL A 251 -17.49 -3.76 25.76
C VAL A 251 -18.41 -2.81 24.98
N LYS A 252 -17.84 -1.84 24.24
CA LYS A 252 -18.64 -0.92 23.42
C LYS A 252 -19.30 -1.58 22.20
N LYS A 253 -18.70 -2.63 21.61
CA LYS A 253 -19.23 -3.34 20.44
C LYS A 253 -20.17 -4.49 20.80
N LEU A 254 -19.81 -5.28 21.81
CA LEU A 254 -20.61 -6.38 22.36
C LEU A 254 -21.88 -5.86 23.08
N LYS A 255 -21.88 -4.60 23.51
CA LYS A 255 -22.96 -3.91 24.27
C LYS A 255 -23.22 -4.47 25.68
N THR A 256 -22.53 -5.51 26.12
CA THR A 256 -22.59 -6.12 27.47
C THR A 256 -21.31 -5.86 28.27
N GLY A 257 -21.36 -6.07 29.59
CA GLY A 257 -20.16 -6.36 30.38
C GLY A 257 -19.49 -7.67 29.98
N ILE A 258 -18.27 -7.92 30.48
CA ILE A 258 -17.45 -9.08 30.14
C ILE A 258 -16.72 -9.66 31.37
N LYS A 259 -16.59 -10.99 31.43
CA LYS A 259 -15.63 -11.68 32.31
C LYS A 259 -14.37 -12.02 31.50
N VAL A 260 -13.18 -11.87 32.08
CA VAL A 260 -11.89 -11.98 31.35
C VAL A 260 -10.87 -12.86 32.09
N TRP A 261 -10.34 -13.89 31.41
CA TRP A 261 -9.13 -14.63 31.78
C TRP A 261 -7.93 -14.03 31.06
N THR A 262 -6.93 -13.57 31.81
CA THR A 262 -5.76 -12.85 31.28
C THR A 262 -4.67 -12.69 32.32
N THR A 263 -3.40 -12.79 31.90
CA THR A 263 -2.26 -12.30 32.66
C THR A 263 -2.34 -10.77 32.84
N ARG A 264 -1.65 -10.21 33.85
CA ARG A 264 -1.94 -8.86 34.35
C ARG A 264 -0.69 -8.06 34.68
N ASP A 265 -0.73 -6.74 34.54
CA ASP A 265 0.37 -5.83 34.89
C ASP A 265 0.30 -5.27 36.33
N LYS A 266 -0.60 -5.81 37.17
CA LYS A 266 -0.99 -5.31 38.51
C LYS A 266 -1.58 -3.88 38.55
N THR A 267 -1.60 -3.14 37.43
CA THR A 267 -2.02 -1.74 37.39
C THR A 267 -3.44 -1.51 36.84
N LEU A 268 -4.02 -2.52 36.18
CA LEU A 268 -5.45 -2.60 35.86
C LEU A 268 -6.14 -3.63 36.79
N LYS A 269 -7.40 -3.35 37.14
CA LYS A 269 -8.28 -4.15 38.01
C LYS A 269 -9.65 -4.24 37.35
N SER A 270 -10.58 -5.04 37.90
CA SER A 270 -11.98 -5.04 37.47
C SER A 270 -12.54 -3.60 37.42
N ASP A 271 -13.23 -3.24 36.34
CA ASP A 271 -13.75 -1.89 36.10
C ASP A 271 -15.28 -1.91 35.93
N CYS A 272 -16.00 -1.59 37.02
CA CYS A 272 -17.46 -1.42 37.03
C CYS A 272 -17.90 0.05 36.89
N ARG A 273 -17.02 0.97 36.46
CA ARG A 273 -17.34 2.41 36.28
C ARG A 273 -17.86 2.70 34.87
N ILE A 274 -18.70 1.82 34.35
CA ILE A 274 -19.38 1.96 33.05
C ILE A 274 -20.86 1.76 33.35
N LEU A 275 -21.71 2.69 32.92
CA LEU A 275 -23.15 2.52 33.10
C LEU A 275 -23.57 1.16 32.49
N ASP A 276 -24.25 0.37 33.32
CA ASP A 276 -24.84 -0.94 33.01
C ASP A 276 -23.86 -2.04 32.58
N LYS A 277 -22.54 -1.85 32.73
CA LYS A 277 -21.50 -2.74 32.14
C LYS A 277 -20.25 -2.83 33.01
N SER A 278 -19.61 -3.99 33.00
CA SER A 278 -18.39 -4.22 33.76
C SER A 278 -17.30 -4.92 32.94
N ILE A 279 -16.06 -4.80 33.41
CA ILE A 279 -14.97 -5.70 33.07
C ILE A 279 -14.61 -6.42 34.37
N LYS A 280 -14.99 -7.70 34.49
CA LYS A 280 -14.73 -8.53 35.66
C LYS A 280 -13.55 -9.46 35.35
N LEU A 281 -12.54 -9.49 36.21
CA LEU A 281 -11.40 -10.39 36.03
C LEU A 281 -11.68 -11.75 36.66
N VAL A 282 -11.44 -12.84 35.94
CA VAL A 282 -11.53 -14.21 36.46
C VAL A 282 -10.37 -14.44 37.43
N THR A 283 -10.65 -15.14 38.53
CA THR A 283 -9.66 -15.49 39.57
C THR A 283 -8.84 -16.72 39.16
N SER A 284 -7.56 -16.75 39.54
CA SER A 284 -6.72 -17.95 39.46
C SER A 284 -6.94 -18.80 40.74
N PRO A 285 -6.94 -20.15 40.67
CA PRO A 285 -6.89 -21.01 39.48
C PRO A 285 -8.28 -21.19 38.82
N ILE A 286 -8.29 -21.84 37.65
CA ILE A 286 -9.48 -22.32 36.94
C ILE A 286 -9.36 -23.83 36.65
N THR A 287 -10.49 -24.49 36.35
CA THR A 287 -10.51 -25.91 35.95
C THR A 287 -11.22 -26.07 34.62
N ILE A 288 -10.56 -26.71 33.65
CA ILE A 288 -11.05 -26.99 32.30
C ILE A 288 -11.42 -28.47 32.22
N GLY A 289 -12.70 -28.79 32.45
CA GLY A 289 -13.11 -30.17 32.75
C GLY A 289 -12.61 -30.56 34.13
N ASP A 290 -11.68 -31.53 34.19
CA ASP A 290 -10.90 -31.94 35.36
C ASP A 290 -9.45 -31.37 35.38
N HIS A 291 -9.04 -30.65 34.33
CA HIS A 291 -7.68 -30.11 34.24
C HIS A 291 -7.56 -28.73 34.88
N ALA A 292 -6.82 -28.61 35.98
CA ALA A 292 -6.50 -27.31 36.60
C ALA A 292 -5.53 -26.46 35.74
N SER A 293 -5.66 -25.13 35.82
CA SER A 293 -4.74 -24.15 35.23
C SER A 293 -4.66 -22.86 36.05
N SER A 294 -3.54 -22.13 35.98
CA SER A 294 -3.28 -20.92 36.77
C SER A 294 -2.69 -19.80 35.91
N LEU A 295 -2.90 -18.53 36.28
CA LEU A 295 -2.44 -17.35 35.51
C LEU A 295 -0.92 -17.25 35.34
N GLU A 296 -0.17 -17.96 36.16
CA GLU A 296 1.30 -18.02 36.14
C GLU A 296 1.80 -18.97 35.06
N ASN A 297 1.04 -20.04 34.79
CA ASN A 297 1.41 -21.12 33.87
C ASN A 297 0.57 -21.13 32.58
N ASP A 298 -0.52 -20.35 32.50
CA ASP A 298 -1.41 -20.27 31.34
C ASP A 298 -1.13 -19.02 30.50
N VAL A 299 -0.77 -19.19 29.23
CA VAL A 299 -0.55 -18.05 28.31
C VAL A 299 -1.76 -17.75 27.44
N SER A 300 -2.87 -18.49 27.61
CA SER A 300 -4.11 -18.20 26.91
C SER A 300 -4.85 -17.01 27.50
N GLN A 301 -5.58 -16.30 26.65
CA GLN A 301 -6.28 -15.06 26.99
C GLN A 301 -7.63 -15.10 26.30
N TRP A 302 -8.69 -15.10 27.09
CA TRP A 302 -10.04 -15.23 26.60
C TRP A 302 -11.03 -14.46 27.49
N LEU A 303 -12.21 -14.21 26.94
CA LEU A 303 -13.29 -13.51 27.63
C LEU A 303 -14.64 -14.01 27.17
N ILE A 304 -15.63 -13.79 28.01
CA ILE A 304 -17.04 -14.10 27.74
C ILE A 304 -17.92 -12.91 28.08
N SER A 305 -19.07 -12.81 27.43
CA SER A 305 -20.10 -11.83 27.78
C SER A 305 -20.72 -12.11 29.15
N GLU A 306 -21.13 -11.06 29.87
CA GLU A 306 -21.98 -11.22 31.06
C GLU A 306 -23.45 -11.49 30.68
N THR A 307 -23.92 -11.02 29.52
CA THR A 307 -25.22 -11.39 28.94
C THR A 307 -25.11 -11.81 27.48
N GLY A 308 -25.82 -12.89 27.10
CA GLY A 308 -25.76 -13.49 25.77
C GLY A 308 -24.54 -14.41 25.56
N ASN A 309 -24.44 -14.96 24.35
CA ASN A 309 -23.70 -16.20 24.05
C ASN A 309 -22.30 -15.99 23.45
N LYS A 310 -21.57 -14.94 23.86
CA LYS A 310 -20.27 -14.60 23.24
C LYS A 310 -19.11 -15.20 24.03
N PHE A 311 -18.29 -16.00 23.35
CA PHE A 311 -16.95 -16.38 23.80
C PHE A 311 -15.91 -15.80 22.84
N CYS A 312 -14.82 -15.23 23.34
CA CYS A 312 -13.75 -14.69 22.52
C CYS A 312 -12.35 -15.09 23.01
N VAL A 313 -11.48 -15.52 22.09
CA VAL A 313 -10.02 -15.49 22.31
C VAL A 313 -9.49 -14.09 21.97
N ILE A 314 -8.46 -13.61 22.67
CA ILE A 314 -7.78 -12.34 22.40
C ILE A 314 -6.25 -12.53 22.40
N ASP A 315 -5.51 -11.78 21.58
CA ASP A 315 -4.04 -11.89 21.51
C ASP A 315 -3.31 -11.02 22.54
N LYS A 316 -3.94 -9.96 23.04
CA LYS A 316 -3.34 -8.95 23.94
C LYS A 316 -3.94 -9.00 25.35
N PRO A 317 -3.10 -9.05 26.40
CA PRO A 317 -3.57 -9.16 27.78
C PRO A 317 -4.11 -7.80 28.28
N TYR A 318 -4.85 -7.85 29.40
CA TYR A 318 -5.43 -6.67 30.04
C TYR A 318 -4.38 -5.85 30.82
N HIS A 319 -3.46 -5.25 30.07
CA HIS A 319 -2.38 -4.38 30.53
C HIS A 319 -2.61 -2.93 30.02
N LYS A 320 -1.94 -1.93 30.61
CA LYS A 320 -1.93 -0.55 30.08
C LYS A 320 -1.19 -0.42 28.76
N SER A 321 -0.26 -1.34 28.46
CA SER A 321 0.55 -1.39 27.24
C SER A 321 -0.30 -1.47 25.96
N GLN A 322 -1.29 -2.38 25.92
CA GLN A 322 -2.08 -2.64 24.70
C GLN A 322 -2.82 -1.40 24.15
N THR A 323 -3.04 -0.35 24.96
CA THR A 323 -3.54 0.95 24.48
C THR A 323 -2.71 1.53 23.33
N LYS A 324 -1.43 1.15 23.21
CA LYS A 324 -0.44 1.66 22.25
C LYS A 324 -0.04 0.63 21.19
N GLU A 325 -0.63 -0.55 21.20
CA GLU A 325 -0.30 -1.70 20.36
C GLU A 325 -1.50 -2.11 19.49
N PRO A 326 -1.27 -2.83 18.38
CA PRO A 326 -2.34 -3.54 17.68
C PRO A 326 -2.85 -4.71 18.53
N ALA A 327 -4.10 -5.12 18.28
CA ALA A 327 -4.76 -6.22 18.98
C ALA A 327 -5.82 -6.88 18.08
N MET A 328 -6.13 -8.15 18.36
CA MET A 328 -7.20 -8.92 17.73
C MET A 328 -7.93 -9.78 18.76
N ALA A 329 -9.26 -9.75 18.72
CA ALA A 329 -10.12 -10.70 19.40
C ALA A 329 -11.01 -11.42 18.38
N VAL A 330 -11.18 -12.74 18.53
CA VAL A 330 -12.01 -13.59 17.67
C VAL A 330 -13.16 -14.13 18.51
N CYS A 331 -14.36 -13.60 18.30
CA CYS A 331 -15.54 -13.89 19.10
C CYS A 331 -16.50 -14.84 18.39
N ILE A 332 -16.79 -15.99 18.97
CA ILE A 332 -17.79 -16.97 18.53
C ILE A 332 -19.12 -16.68 19.24
N ASP A 333 -20.22 -16.80 18.52
CA ASP A 333 -21.59 -16.67 19.01
C ASP A 333 -22.25 -18.05 19.12
N ASP A 334 -22.14 -18.70 20.29
CA ASP A 334 -22.58 -20.09 20.50
C ASP A 334 -22.88 -20.33 21.98
N ALA A 335 -24.10 -20.78 22.29
CA ALA A 335 -24.57 -20.95 23.66
C ALA A 335 -23.81 -22.05 24.43
N THR A 336 -23.39 -23.12 23.75
CA THR A 336 -22.73 -24.28 24.35
C THR A 336 -21.28 -23.96 24.71
N ILE A 337 -20.52 -23.35 23.78
CA ILE A 337 -19.17 -22.84 24.04
C ILE A 337 -19.21 -21.79 25.16
N PHE A 338 -20.15 -20.84 25.07
CA PHE A 338 -20.33 -19.83 26.12
C PHE A 338 -20.60 -20.48 27.48
N GLY A 339 -21.51 -21.47 27.55
CA GLY A 339 -21.83 -22.21 28.77
C GLY A 339 -20.60 -22.84 29.42
N HIS A 340 -19.81 -23.60 28.66
CA HIS A 340 -18.59 -24.22 29.18
C HIS A 340 -17.58 -23.19 29.70
N PHE A 341 -17.31 -22.11 28.97
CA PHE A 341 -16.39 -21.06 29.44
C PHE A 341 -16.97 -20.21 30.58
N ASN A 342 -18.29 -20.12 30.73
CA ASN A 342 -18.94 -19.45 31.87
C ASN A 342 -18.86 -20.23 33.17
N VAL A 343 -18.85 -21.57 33.12
CA VAL A 343 -18.52 -22.42 34.27
C VAL A 343 -17.03 -22.25 34.66
N ILE A 344 -16.11 -22.31 33.69
CA ILE A 344 -14.68 -22.07 33.93
C ILE A 344 -14.45 -20.67 34.53
N GLY A 345 -15.13 -19.65 34.00
CA GLY A 345 -15.09 -18.27 34.45
C GLY A 345 -16.15 -17.91 35.49
N GLN A 346 -16.59 -18.84 36.35
CA GLN A 346 -17.62 -18.53 37.35
C GLN A 346 -17.10 -17.57 38.44
N ASN A 347 -15.88 -17.81 38.93
CA ASN A 347 -15.26 -17.02 40.00
C ASN A 347 -14.57 -15.76 39.44
N VAL A 348 -14.93 -14.59 39.97
CA VAL A 348 -14.47 -13.28 39.49
C VAL A 348 -14.19 -12.30 40.62
N GLU A 349 -13.29 -11.35 40.38
CA GLU A 349 -12.86 -10.37 41.39
C GLU A 349 -13.89 -9.27 41.63
N ASN A 350 -14.26 -9.12 42.91
CA ASN A 350 -15.14 -8.07 43.41
C ASN A 350 -14.70 -6.66 42.98
N CYS A 351 -15.56 -5.96 42.26
CA CYS A 351 -15.41 -4.53 42.00
C CYS A 351 -15.53 -3.73 43.30
N LYS A 352 -14.44 -3.07 43.72
CA LYS A 352 -14.53 -2.01 44.74
C LYS A 352 -15.28 -0.82 44.16
N TYR A 353 -16.57 -0.72 44.46
CA TYR A 353 -17.36 0.48 44.19
C TYR A 353 -16.84 1.65 45.02
N ILE A 354 -16.67 2.81 44.37
CA ILE A 354 -16.78 4.11 45.04
C ILE A 354 -18.15 4.62 44.59
N SER A 355 -19.15 4.50 45.46
CA SER A 355 -20.51 4.94 45.13
C SER A 355 -20.61 6.45 45.28
N MET A 356 -20.88 7.14 44.17
CA MET A 356 -21.37 8.51 44.17
C MET A 356 -22.78 8.46 43.57
N CYS A 357 -23.79 8.31 44.43
CA CYS A 357 -25.18 8.40 44.02
C CYS A 357 -25.52 9.84 43.65
N TYR A 358 -26.00 10.06 42.42
CA TYR A 358 -26.79 11.23 42.07
C TYR A 358 -28.25 10.80 42.01
N CYS A 359 -29.06 11.21 42.98
CA CYS A 359 -30.51 11.18 42.85
C CYS A 359 -30.95 12.40 42.03
N ALA A 360 -31.81 12.20 41.04
CA ALA A 360 -32.43 13.28 40.29
C ALA A 360 -33.82 13.55 40.84
N LEU A 361 -34.04 14.76 41.37
CA LEU A 361 -35.36 15.35 41.59
C LEU A 361 -35.38 16.76 40.97
N PRO A 362 -36.54 17.25 40.51
CA PRO A 362 -36.62 18.47 39.70
C PRO A 362 -36.58 19.76 40.53
N SER A 363 -36.32 20.87 39.83
CA SER A 363 -36.33 22.27 40.29
C SER A 363 -35.10 22.82 41.02
N ASN A 364 -34.27 23.49 40.23
CA ASN A 364 -33.63 24.80 40.49
C ASN A 364 -32.82 25.09 41.78
N ARG A 365 -31.57 25.51 41.50
CA ARG A 365 -30.58 26.24 42.32
C ARG A 365 -29.64 25.38 43.19
N ASN A 366 -28.43 25.93 43.35
CA ASN A 366 -27.27 25.25 43.91
C ASN A 366 -27.29 25.31 45.44
N HIS A 367 -26.93 24.23 46.12
CA HIS A 367 -25.92 24.13 47.18
C HIS A 367 -25.66 22.63 47.46
N ILE A 368 -24.52 22.28 48.06
CA ILE A 368 -24.17 20.87 48.36
C ILE A 368 -23.88 20.73 49.86
N LEU A 369 -24.53 19.76 50.49
CA LEU A 369 -24.27 19.29 51.85
C LEU A 369 -24.21 17.76 51.85
N ILE A 370 -23.44 17.14 52.75
CA ILE A 370 -23.18 15.69 52.76
C ILE A 370 -23.35 15.14 54.18
N ILE A 371 -24.28 14.20 54.37
CA ILE A 371 -24.44 13.34 55.57
C ILE A 371 -24.79 11.91 55.11
N GLN A 372 -24.53 10.89 55.95
CA GLN A 372 -24.54 9.46 55.60
C GLN A 372 -25.64 8.63 56.28
N ASN A 373 -25.84 7.41 55.75
CA ASN A 373 -26.37 6.18 56.37
C ASN A 373 -27.90 5.95 56.53
N ASN A 374 -28.36 4.89 55.83
CA ASN A 374 -29.34 3.86 56.19
C ASN A 374 -30.61 4.18 57.03
N LEU A 375 -31.79 4.08 56.39
CA LEU A 375 -32.78 2.99 56.66
C LEU A 375 -33.83 2.90 55.52
N ILE A 376 -34.55 1.78 55.39
CA ILE A 376 -35.72 1.63 54.48
C ILE A 376 -36.81 0.78 55.16
N ILE A 377 -37.98 1.36 55.48
CA ILE A 377 -39.26 0.66 55.73
C ILE A 377 -40.45 1.53 55.23
N TYR A 378 -40.98 1.17 54.05
CA TYR A 378 -42.39 0.79 53.75
C TYR A 378 -43.65 1.59 54.23
N ILE A 379 -44.69 1.59 53.35
CA ILE A 379 -46.18 1.55 53.57
C ILE A 379 -47.06 2.80 53.20
N LEU A 380 -48.28 2.50 52.67
CA LEU A 380 -49.49 3.31 52.36
C LEU A 380 -49.45 4.39 51.22
N LEU A 381 -50.54 4.71 50.49
CA LEU A 381 -51.57 3.90 49.75
C LEU A 381 -52.58 4.78 48.94
N LEU A 382 -53.36 4.11 48.08
CA LEU A 382 -54.73 4.44 47.56
C LEU A 382 -54.97 5.43 46.38
N TYR A 383 -56.13 5.20 45.74
CA TYR A 383 -56.84 5.90 44.64
C TYR A 383 -56.20 5.90 43.22
N GLN A 384 -56.92 5.72 42.09
CA GLN A 384 -58.20 5.08 41.64
C GLN A 384 -58.33 5.43 40.11
N ASN A 385 -59.12 4.81 39.20
CA ASN A 385 -59.76 3.49 39.09
C ASN A 385 -60.15 3.22 37.59
N MET A 386 -60.43 1.96 37.23
CA MET A 386 -61.19 1.48 36.04
C MET A 386 -60.72 1.78 34.60
N ALA A 387 -61.22 0.95 33.66
CA ALA A 387 -60.99 1.01 32.21
C ALA A 387 -62.24 0.50 31.44
N VAL A 388 -62.50 0.99 30.21
CA VAL A 388 -63.70 0.62 29.42
C VAL A 388 -63.43 0.45 27.91
N ARG A 389 -63.43 -0.83 27.47
CA ARG A 389 -63.95 -1.42 26.21
C ARG A 389 -63.60 -0.83 24.82
N GLN A 390 -64.17 -1.44 23.78
CA GLN A 390 -63.68 -1.54 22.39
C GLN A 390 -64.78 -1.29 21.33
N LEU A 391 -64.39 -0.59 20.25
CA LEU A 391 -64.65 -0.84 18.81
C LEU A 391 -66.09 -0.89 18.21
N ILE A 392 -66.15 -0.61 16.89
CA ILE A 392 -67.25 -0.79 15.88
C ILE A 392 -68.28 0.36 15.73
N ALA A 393 -68.40 0.91 14.51
CA ALA A 393 -69.65 1.32 13.80
C ALA A 393 -69.34 2.06 12.45
N ASP A 394 -70.31 2.07 11.53
CA ASP A 394 -70.17 2.43 10.10
C ASP A 394 -70.73 3.81 9.66
N LEU A 395 -70.33 4.23 8.44
CA LEU A 395 -71.06 4.98 7.38
C LEU A 395 -71.87 6.28 7.68
N GLY A 396 -71.70 7.31 6.83
CA GLY A 396 -72.60 8.48 6.74
C GLY A 396 -72.25 9.51 5.63
N HIS A 397 -73.24 9.88 4.81
CA HIS A 397 -73.23 10.84 3.67
C HIS A 397 -73.10 12.34 4.07
N CYS A 398 -72.93 13.35 3.18
CA CYS A 398 -72.86 13.41 1.69
C CYS A 398 -71.75 14.39 1.18
N GLU A 399 -71.78 15.26 0.14
CA GLU A 399 -72.80 15.82 -0.81
C GLU A 399 -72.15 16.17 -2.20
N THR A 400 -72.63 17.20 -2.93
CA THR A 400 -72.40 17.51 -4.37
C THR A 400 -72.54 19.04 -4.66
N ASP A 401 -72.43 19.62 -5.88
CA ASP A 401 -72.14 19.15 -7.26
C ASP A 401 -70.91 19.92 -7.86
N THR A 402 -70.84 20.78 -8.90
CA THR A 402 -71.77 21.28 -9.94
C THR A 402 -71.09 21.38 -11.32
N ARG A 403 -71.21 20.29 -12.11
CA ARG A 403 -71.29 20.16 -13.60
C ARG A 403 -70.80 21.28 -14.56
N ARG A 404 -70.18 20.87 -15.69
CA ARG A 404 -70.83 20.72 -17.04
C ARG A 404 -69.84 20.09 -18.06
N ILE A 405 -70.15 18.94 -18.70
CA ILE A 405 -70.87 18.72 -20.01
C ILE A 405 -70.04 19.22 -21.22
N ALA A 406 -69.29 18.38 -21.97
CA ALA A 406 -69.65 17.43 -23.09
C ALA A 406 -69.58 18.11 -24.50
N SER A 407 -69.46 17.47 -25.70
CA SER A 407 -69.46 16.06 -26.19
C SER A 407 -68.92 15.96 -27.64
N HIS A 408 -68.41 14.80 -28.10
CA HIS A 408 -68.63 14.14 -29.45
C HIS A 408 -68.45 14.92 -30.79
N ASN A 409 -68.08 14.37 -31.97
CA ASN A 409 -67.40 13.11 -32.35
C ASN A 409 -66.79 13.18 -33.79
N MET A 410 -65.75 12.38 -34.03
CA MET A 410 -65.25 11.78 -35.30
C MET A 410 -65.83 12.19 -36.70
N HIS A 411 -64.99 12.70 -37.63
CA HIS A 411 -64.57 11.95 -38.84
C HIS A 411 -63.42 12.59 -39.69
N LEU A 412 -63.05 11.90 -40.78
CA LEU A 412 -61.80 12.01 -41.56
C LEU A 412 -61.80 13.09 -42.68
N TRP A 413 -60.57 13.47 -43.08
CA TRP A 413 -60.15 13.94 -44.41
C TRP A 413 -60.64 15.33 -44.91
N CYS A 414 -59.96 16.38 -44.42
CA CYS A 414 -59.53 17.49 -45.28
C CYS A 414 -58.00 17.62 -45.31
N VAL A 415 -57.39 16.93 -46.28
CA VAL A 415 -56.36 17.47 -47.19
C VAL A 415 -55.19 18.27 -46.58
N PHE A 416 -54.10 17.55 -46.32
CA PHE A 416 -52.76 17.78 -46.92
C PHE A 416 -51.96 19.10 -46.72
N ILE A 417 -52.49 20.18 -46.14
CA ILE A 417 -51.76 21.48 -46.05
C ILE A 417 -51.49 21.93 -44.59
N LEU A 418 -51.41 20.98 -43.64
CA LEU A 418 -51.08 21.27 -42.23
C LEU A 418 -50.11 20.27 -41.58
N PHE A 419 -49.32 19.56 -42.39
CA PHE A 419 -48.21 18.70 -41.94
C PHE A 419 -46.89 19.46 -41.68
N ILE A 420 -46.94 20.79 -41.71
CA ILE A 420 -45.80 21.69 -41.48
C ILE A 420 -46.23 22.71 -40.41
N SER A 421 -45.31 23.05 -39.48
CA SER A 421 -45.46 24.10 -38.45
C SER A 421 -46.20 23.78 -37.14
N LEU A 422 -46.39 22.50 -36.76
CA LEU A 422 -46.55 22.17 -35.33
C LEU A 422 -45.18 22.05 -34.64
N PRO A 423 -44.92 22.75 -33.51
CA PRO A 423 -43.69 22.57 -32.76
C PRO A 423 -43.65 21.17 -32.14
N LYS A 424 -42.59 20.40 -32.43
CA LYS A 424 -42.45 19.04 -31.91
C LYS A 424 -42.50 19.03 -30.37
N PRO A 425 -43.16 18.04 -29.73
CA PRO A 425 -43.01 17.84 -28.30
C PRO A 425 -41.51 17.66 -27.99
N SER A 426 -41.02 18.38 -26.98
CA SER A 426 -39.59 18.65 -26.83
C SER A 426 -38.83 17.44 -26.27
N THR A 427 -38.46 16.52 -27.16
CA THR A 427 -37.80 15.25 -26.85
C THR A 427 -36.58 15.42 -25.94
N THR A 428 -36.43 14.47 -25.03
CA THR A 428 -35.36 14.37 -24.05
C THR A 428 -34.01 14.08 -24.76
N THR A 429 -32.91 14.67 -24.29
CA THR A 429 -31.67 14.75 -25.08
C THR A 429 -30.39 14.63 -24.26
N SER A 430 -29.48 13.78 -24.74
CA SER A 430 -28.10 13.65 -24.26
C SER A 430 -27.10 14.53 -24.99
N LYS A 431 -27.53 15.34 -25.98
CA LYS A 431 -26.65 16.16 -26.85
C LYS A 431 -26.71 17.64 -26.46
N CYS A 432 -25.63 18.38 -26.73
CA CYS A 432 -25.62 19.84 -26.57
C CYS A 432 -26.63 20.50 -27.51
N GLN A 433 -27.08 21.71 -27.16
CA GLN A 433 -28.18 22.38 -27.83
C GLN A 433 -27.78 23.78 -28.31
N ASN A 434 -28.50 24.28 -29.31
CA ASN A 434 -28.41 25.67 -29.77
C ASN A 434 -28.77 26.67 -28.65
N LEU A 435 -28.54 27.97 -28.87
CA LEU A 435 -28.70 29.00 -27.85
C LEU A 435 -30.03 28.93 -27.08
N ALA A 436 -31.13 28.71 -27.79
CA ALA A 436 -32.50 28.68 -27.25
C ALA A 436 -32.92 27.31 -26.66
N GLY A 437 -32.11 26.26 -26.81
CA GLY A 437 -32.51 24.90 -26.40
C GLY A 437 -33.54 24.23 -27.33
N GLY A 438 -33.60 24.65 -28.61
CA GLY A 438 -34.61 24.19 -29.57
C GLY A 438 -34.13 23.24 -30.68
N ALA A 439 -32.81 23.02 -30.79
CA ALA A 439 -32.22 22.07 -31.73
C ALA A 439 -30.81 21.66 -31.26
N GLU A 440 -30.35 20.48 -31.68
CA GLU A 440 -29.01 19.97 -31.35
C GLU A 440 -27.89 20.87 -31.88
N ALA A 441 -26.75 20.88 -31.18
CA ALA A 441 -25.52 21.55 -31.59
C ALA A 441 -24.31 20.67 -31.27
N ASP A 442 -23.27 20.73 -32.10
CA ASP A 442 -22.02 19.99 -31.88
C ASP A 442 -21.27 20.48 -30.62
N TRP A 443 -21.39 21.77 -30.30
CA TRP A 443 -20.83 22.39 -29.10
C TRP A 443 -21.51 23.72 -28.76
N ALA A 444 -21.43 24.10 -27.49
CA ALA A 444 -21.88 25.38 -26.95
C ALA A 444 -20.91 25.90 -25.87
N ILE A 445 -20.68 27.21 -25.82
CA ILE A 445 -19.85 27.86 -24.79
C ILE A 445 -20.62 29.04 -24.20
N MET A 446 -20.66 29.14 -22.86
CA MET A 446 -21.36 30.19 -22.13
C MET A 446 -20.51 30.76 -21.01
N TYR A 447 -20.54 32.09 -20.86
CA TYR A 447 -19.92 32.86 -19.80
C TYR A 447 -21.01 33.65 -19.05
N LYS A 448 -21.20 33.38 -17.76
CA LYS A 448 -22.02 34.19 -16.87
C LYS A 448 -21.12 35.26 -16.24
N ALA A 449 -21.45 36.54 -16.40
CA ALA A 449 -20.74 37.61 -15.71
C ALA A 449 -21.16 37.70 -14.22
N PRO A 450 -20.35 38.28 -13.33
CA PRO A 450 -20.73 38.53 -11.93
C PRO A 450 -21.99 39.41 -11.82
N GLY A 451 -22.83 39.13 -10.83
CA GLY A 451 -24.11 39.83 -10.61
C GLY A 451 -25.20 39.58 -11.66
N GLN A 452 -24.89 38.94 -12.79
CA GLN A 452 -25.84 38.71 -13.88
C GLN A 452 -26.61 37.39 -13.73
N ASN A 453 -27.92 37.45 -13.94
CA ASN A 453 -28.83 36.30 -13.96
C ASN A 453 -28.88 35.59 -15.34
N MET A 454 -28.33 36.23 -16.38
CA MET A 454 -28.25 35.70 -17.74
C MET A 454 -26.79 35.45 -18.12
N GLY A 455 -26.56 34.46 -18.99
CA GLY A 455 -25.26 34.21 -19.61
C GLY A 455 -25.10 34.98 -20.91
N LYS A 456 -23.85 35.15 -21.32
CA LYS A 456 -23.46 35.40 -22.72
C LYS A 456 -22.99 34.07 -23.31
N ALA A 457 -23.49 33.66 -24.46
CA ALA A 457 -23.15 32.38 -25.08
C ALA A 457 -22.99 32.48 -26.59
N PHE A 458 -22.33 31.47 -27.16
CA PHE A 458 -22.26 31.23 -28.60
C PHE A 458 -22.19 29.71 -28.86
N THR A 459 -22.67 29.29 -30.02
CA THR A 459 -22.77 27.89 -30.44
C THR A 459 -22.20 27.71 -31.85
N GLN A 460 -22.09 26.46 -32.30
CA GLN A 460 -21.94 26.15 -33.72
C GLN A 460 -22.98 26.93 -34.56
N GLY A 461 -22.60 27.33 -35.78
CA GLY A 461 -23.41 28.17 -36.67
C GLY A 461 -23.31 29.68 -36.37
N ASN A 462 -23.46 30.08 -35.10
CA ASN A 462 -23.56 31.49 -34.68
C ASN A 462 -22.30 32.03 -33.95
N ALA A 463 -21.12 31.48 -34.25
CA ALA A 463 -19.88 31.72 -33.51
C ALA A 463 -19.27 33.14 -33.66
N GLY A 464 -19.89 34.04 -34.44
CA GLY A 464 -19.38 35.40 -34.69
C GLY A 464 -19.64 36.44 -33.60
N ALA A 465 -20.62 36.20 -32.71
CA ALA A 465 -21.02 37.17 -31.67
C ALA A 465 -21.49 36.50 -30.38
N TRP A 466 -21.29 37.18 -29.25
CA TRP A 466 -21.81 36.77 -27.94
C TRP A 466 -23.28 37.16 -27.79
N GLN A 467 -24.18 36.18 -27.71
CA GLN A 467 -25.62 36.37 -27.60
C GLN A 467 -26.09 36.17 -26.14
N ASN A 468 -27.23 36.76 -25.76
CA ASN A 468 -27.82 36.56 -24.44
C ASN A 468 -28.45 35.15 -24.35
N THR A 469 -28.28 34.46 -23.22
CA THR A 469 -29.12 33.29 -22.88
C THR A 469 -30.39 33.73 -22.15
N ALA A 470 -31.37 32.84 -22.01
CA ALA A 470 -32.40 33.00 -20.99
C ALA A 470 -31.79 32.99 -19.56
N VAL A 471 -32.62 33.33 -18.57
CA VAL A 471 -32.26 33.42 -17.16
C VAL A 471 -31.89 32.04 -16.59
N LEU A 472 -30.73 31.96 -15.94
CA LEU A 472 -30.11 30.71 -15.48
C LEU A 472 -30.80 30.03 -14.28
N ASN A 473 -32.01 30.47 -13.91
CA ASN A 473 -32.87 29.80 -12.93
C ASN A 473 -34.02 29.01 -13.61
N VAL A 474 -34.14 29.05 -14.93
CA VAL A 474 -35.22 28.44 -15.72
C VAL A 474 -34.63 27.46 -16.74
N ILE A 475 -35.17 26.25 -16.82
CA ILE A 475 -34.69 25.17 -17.72
C ILE A 475 -34.92 25.53 -19.20
N GLY A 476 -36.12 26.04 -19.50
CA GLY A 476 -36.55 26.35 -20.86
C GLY A 476 -35.87 27.59 -21.45
N GLY A 477 -35.72 27.61 -22.77
CA GLY A 477 -35.20 28.77 -23.50
C GLY A 477 -33.68 28.96 -23.45
N HIS A 478 -32.89 28.03 -22.89
CA HIS A 478 -31.43 28.08 -23.01
C HIS A 478 -30.73 26.72 -23.19
N SER A 479 -29.69 26.74 -24.02
CA SER A 479 -28.80 25.61 -24.37
C SER A 479 -28.46 24.67 -23.20
N PHE A 480 -27.96 25.23 -22.09
CA PHE A 480 -27.46 24.46 -20.95
C PHE A 480 -28.55 23.98 -20.00
N GLY A 481 -29.75 24.54 -20.04
CA GLY A 481 -30.90 24.05 -19.29
C GLY A 481 -31.46 22.81 -19.94
N LYS A 482 -31.77 22.90 -21.25
CA LYS A 482 -32.26 21.77 -22.06
C LYS A 482 -31.28 20.58 -22.03
N ALA A 483 -29.98 20.83 -22.19
CA ALA A 483 -28.95 19.79 -22.14
C ALA A 483 -28.72 19.17 -20.73
N LEU A 484 -29.44 19.62 -19.68
CA LEU A 484 -29.33 19.08 -18.32
C LEU A 484 -30.64 18.45 -17.80
N GLU A 485 -31.70 18.35 -18.60
CA GLU A 485 -33.02 17.82 -18.15
C GLU A 485 -32.92 16.44 -17.48
N HIS A 486 -32.08 15.54 -17.99
CA HIS A 486 -31.91 14.17 -17.45
C HIS A 486 -30.92 14.08 -16.30
N VAL A 487 -30.22 15.19 -16.04
CA VAL A 487 -29.36 15.34 -14.86
C VAL A 487 -30.18 15.82 -13.66
N ILE A 488 -31.31 16.49 -13.88
CA ILE A 488 -32.18 17.07 -12.84
C ILE A 488 -33.44 16.25 -12.56
N ALA A 489 -33.91 15.44 -13.51
CA ALA A 489 -35.10 14.62 -13.39
C ALA A 489 -34.82 13.19 -13.87
N VAL A 490 -35.60 12.22 -13.39
CA VAL A 490 -35.42 10.80 -13.74
C VAL A 490 -35.90 10.55 -15.18
N GLU A 491 -35.03 9.99 -16.00
CA GLU A 491 -35.29 9.58 -17.38
C GLU A 491 -34.78 8.14 -17.57
N PRO A 492 -35.58 7.21 -18.11
CA PRO A 492 -35.14 5.83 -18.33
C PRO A 492 -34.00 5.72 -19.36
N THR A 493 -34.02 6.50 -20.46
CA THR A 493 -33.08 6.35 -21.58
C THR A 493 -31.69 6.94 -21.31
N ASN A 494 -31.63 8.23 -20.96
CA ASN A 494 -30.38 8.98 -20.77
C ASN A 494 -29.72 8.69 -19.41
N LYS A 495 -28.40 8.51 -19.38
CA LYS A 495 -27.59 8.08 -18.22
C LYS A 495 -26.34 8.97 -18.08
N PHE A 496 -25.83 9.20 -16.87
CA PHE A 496 -24.76 10.16 -16.62
C PHE A 496 -23.86 9.91 -15.40
N ILE A 497 -22.65 10.47 -15.47
CA ILE A 497 -21.74 10.71 -14.33
C ILE A 497 -21.70 12.19 -14.03
N ALA A 498 -22.05 12.58 -12.80
CA ALA A 498 -21.86 13.94 -12.31
C ALA A 498 -20.69 14.03 -11.33
N TYR A 499 -19.81 15.01 -11.54
CA TYR A 499 -18.62 15.21 -10.73
C TYR A 499 -18.41 16.69 -10.39
N ASN A 500 -18.05 16.98 -9.15
CA ASN A 500 -17.82 18.35 -8.67
C ASN A 500 -16.92 18.30 -7.43
N ASN A 501 -15.95 19.22 -7.31
CA ASN A 501 -15.09 19.29 -6.14
C ASN A 501 -15.78 19.91 -4.89
N VAL A 502 -16.90 20.60 -5.10
CA VAL A 502 -17.87 21.03 -4.09
C VAL A 502 -19.25 20.62 -4.60
N PRO A 503 -19.64 19.33 -4.49
CA PRO A 503 -20.95 18.86 -4.94
C PRO A 503 -22.08 19.38 -4.03
N PRO A 504 -23.33 19.45 -4.52
CA PRO A 504 -24.47 19.86 -3.71
C PRO A 504 -24.68 18.93 -2.51
N ASP A 505 -25.30 19.47 -1.46
CA ASP A 505 -25.83 18.75 -0.30
C ASP A 505 -24.81 17.90 0.51
N ILE A 506 -23.50 17.95 0.19
CA ILE A 506 -22.43 17.18 0.83
C ILE A 506 -21.45 18.12 1.55
N PRO A 507 -21.45 18.18 2.89
CA PRO A 507 -20.56 19.08 3.64
C PRO A 507 -19.07 18.65 3.61
N LYS A 508 -18.20 19.57 3.18
CA LYS A 508 -16.73 19.53 3.33
C LYS A 508 -16.04 18.23 2.80
N PRO A 509 -16.35 17.73 1.59
CA PRO A 509 -15.73 16.51 1.06
C PRO A 509 -14.24 16.67 0.76
N LYS A 510 -13.45 15.62 1.04
CA LYS A 510 -11.98 15.66 0.98
C LYS A 510 -11.42 15.23 -0.38
N THR A 511 -11.63 16.06 -1.39
CA THR A 511 -11.00 15.91 -2.71
C THR A 511 -9.75 16.79 -2.87
N LYS A 512 -8.99 16.56 -3.95
CA LYS A 512 -7.80 17.31 -4.35
C LYS A 512 -7.84 17.76 -5.81
N SER A 513 -8.81 17.28 -6.58
CA SER A 513 -9.17 17.84 -7.88
C SER A 513 -10.02 19.10 -7.69
N ASN A 514 -10.06 19.96 -8.71
CA ASN A 514 -10.97 21.10 -8.80
C ASN A 514 -12.05 20.90 -9.88
N SER A 515 -11.95 19.84 -10.68
CA SER A 515 -12.76 19.65 -11.88
C SER A 515 -14.24 19.46 -11.53
N LYS A 516 -15.12 20.04 -12.35
CA LYS A 516 -16.57 19.88 -12.27
C LYS A 516 -17.17 19.66 -13.64
N GLY A 517 -18.32 19.00 -13.71
CA GLY A 517 -18.98 18.68 -14.96
C GLY A 517 -19.94 17.51 -14.86
N VAL A 518 -20.49 17.17 -16.03
CA VAL A 518 -21.34 16.00 -16.25
C VAL A 518 -20.92 15.34 -17.56
N LEU A 519 -20.83 14.01 -17.55
CA LEU A 519 -20.64 13.18 -18.75
C LEU A 519 -21.91 12.36 -18.94
N MET A 520 -22.56 12.48 -20.10
CA MET A 520 -23.91 11.97 -20.36
C MET A 520 -23.91 11.13 -21.64
N MET A 521 -24.76 10.11 -21.69
CA MET A 521 -24.95 9.18 -22.82
C MET A 521 -26.40 8.70 -22.88
N ASN A 522 -26.87 8.31 -24.05
CA ASN A 522 -28.00 7.40 -24.20
C ASN A 522 -27.45 6.03 -24.63
N PRO A 523 -27.47 4.97 -23.78
CA PRO A 523 -27.00 3.64 -24.18
C PRO A 523 -27.82 2.96 -25.30
N GLN A 524 -28.93 3.57 -25.73
CA GLN A 524 -29.80 3.06 -26.80
C GLN A 524 -29.60 3.78 -28.16
N ASP A 525 -28.80 4.85 -28.22
CA ASP A 525 -28.61 5.66 -29.44
C ASP A 525 -27.12 5.98 -29.66
N ALA A 526 -26.59 5.60 -30.82
CA ALA A 526 -25.17 5.69 -31.12
C ALA A 526 -24.72 7.14 -31.34
N ASP A 527 -23.55 7.51 -30.79
CA ASP A 527 -23.05 8.90 -30.75
C ASP A 527 -23.99 9.92 -30.05
N ALA A 528 -25.01 9.47 -29.32
CA ALA A 528 -25.87 10.32 -28.51
C ALA A 528 -25.29 10.55 -27.11
N ALA A 529 -24.19 11.31 -27.04
CA ALA A 529 -23.51 11.64 -25.80
C ALA A 529 -23.02 13.09 -25.75
N ALA A 530 -22.87 13.64 -24.54
CA ALA A 530 -22.29 14.96 -24.33
C ALA A 530 -21.45 15.04 -23.05
N TRP A 531 -20.48 15.94 -23.07
CA TRP A 531 -19.62 16.27 -21.94
C TRP A 531 -19.72 17.76 -21.63
N ILE A 532 -20.25 18.07 -20.44
CA ILE A 532 -20.38 19.43 -19.90
C ILE A 532 -19.27 19.65 -18.88
N VAL A 533 -18.55 20.76 -19.01
CA VAL A 533 -17.53 21.24 -18.05
C VAL A 533 -17.94 22.63 -17.56
N HIS A 534 -17.97 22.84 -16.24
CA HIS A 534 -18.39 24.11 -15.63
C HIS A 534 -17.53 24.50 -14.42
N THR A 535 -17.65 25.74 -13.96
CA THR A 535 -16.92 26.24 -12.78
C THR A 535 -17.75 26.30 -11.49
N VAL A 536 -19.08 26.28 -11.60
CA VAL A 536 -20.07 26.44 -10.50
C VAL A 536 -19.97 25.34 -9.42
N PRO A 537 -19.65 25.66 -8.15
CA PRO A 537 -19.80 24.76 -7.00
C PRO A 537 -21.28 24.58 -6.63
N GLY A 538 -21.66 23.46 -6.01
CA GLY A 538 -23.04 23.18 -5.59
C GLY A 538 -24.00 22.80 -6.73
N PHE A 539 -23.48 22.49 -7.92
CA PHE A 539 -24.25 22.28 -9.15
C PHE A 539 -23.70 21.10 -9.99
N PRO A 540 -24.52 20.45 -10.83
CA PRO A 540 -26.00 20.42 -10.80
C PRO A 540 -26.53 19.59 -9.62
N LYS A 541 -27.83 19.71 -9.31
CA LYS A 541 -28.49 18.84 -8.33
C LYS A 541 -29.01 17.56 -8.99
N ALA A 542 -28.18 16.51 -8.98
CA ALA A 542 -28.49 15.22 -9.58
C ALA A 542 -29.86 14.68 -9.12
N LEU A 543 -30.79 14.49 -10.08
CA LEU A 543 -32.15 13.97 -9.91
C LEU A 543 -33.01 14.72 -8.87
N ARG A 544 -32.79 16.03 -8.67
CA ARG A 544 -33.45 16.85 -7.63
C ARG A 544 -33.92 18.23 -8.14
N GLY A 545 -34.30 18.32 -9.41
CA GLY A 545 -34.77 19.56 -10.03
C GLY A 545 -33.66 20.55 -10.38
N TYR A 546 -34.01 21.53 -11.22
CA TYR A 546 -33.08 22.58 -11.64
C TYR A 546 -32.98 23.67 -10.57
N LEU A 547 -31.76 23.92 -10.08
CA LEU A 547 -31.47 25.05 -9.21
C LEU A 547 -30.03 25.51 -9.46
N PHE A 548 -29.87 26.71 -10.01
CA PHE A 548 -28.59 27.40 -10.00
C PHE A 548 -28.35 27.97 -8.58
N PRO A 549 -27.16 27.77 -7.97
CA PRO A 549 -26.93 28.21 -6.59
C PRO A 549 -26.99 29.75 -6.45
N PRO A 550 -27.83 30.32 -5.56
CA PRO A 550 -27.98 31.77 -5.44
C PRO A 550 -26.68 32.51 -5.09
N GLU A 551 -25.81 31.91 -4.27
CA GLU A 551 -24.49 32.46 -3.92
C GLU A 551 -23.54 32.63 -5.13
N GLU A 552 -23.78 31.89 -6.21
CA GLU A 552 -22.97 31.89 -7.43
C GLU A 552 -23.54 32.85 -8.49
N ILE A 553 -24.73 33.42 -8.27
CA ILE A 553 -25.25 34.55 -9.09
C ILE A 553 -24.31 35.75 -8.98
N GLN A 554 -23.73 35.99 -7.80
CA GLN A 554 -22.79 37.10 -7.59
C GLN A 554 -21.40 36.88 -8.21
N LYS A 555 -21.17 35.72 -8.87
CA LYS A 555 -19.84 35.32 -9.36
C LYS A 555 -19.80 35.09 -10.88
N GLY A 556 -18.60 35.20 -11.45
CA GLY A 556 -18.31 34.92 -12.85
C GLY A 556 -18.07 33.43 -13.10
N HIS A 557 -18.75 32.85 -14.09
CA HIS A 557 -18.71 31.41 -14.38
C HIS A 557 -18.57 31.10 -15.88
N LEU A 558 -17.88 30.00 -16.17
CA LEU A 558 -17.68 29.48 -17.52
C LEU A 558 -18.29 28.08 -17.62
N PHE A 559 -18.94 27.82 -18.74
CA PHE A 559 -19.52 26.55 -19.14
C PHE A 559 -19.10 26.20 -20.58
N ILE A 560 -18.82 24.92 -20.82
CA ILE A 560 -18.58 24.34 -22.14
C ILE A 560 -19.43 23.07 -22.22
N CYS A 561 -20.16 22.89 -23.33
CA CYS A 561 -20.82 21.64 -23.70
C CYS A 561 -20.19 21.15 -25.02
N LEU A 562 -19.83 19.87 -25.07
CA LEU A 562 -19.34 19.18 -26.27
C LEU A 562 -20.23 17.97 -26.54
N THR A 563 -20.85 17.88 -27.71
CA THR A 563 -21.51 16.65 -28.19
C THR A 563 -20.42 15.73 -28.71
N ILE A 564 -20.33 14.51 -28.18
CA ILE A 564 -19.17 13.62 -28.36
C ILE A 564 -19.60 12.29 -28.97
N LYS A 565 -18.70 11.71 -29.78
CA LYS A 565 -18.87 10.33 -30.24
C LYS A 565 -18.76 9.37 -29.07
N GLU A 566 -19.51 8.27 -29.15
CA GLU A 566 -19.59 7.26 -28.11
C GLU A 566 -18.22 6.57 -27.88
N SER A 567 -17.44 6.43 -28.95
CA SER A 567 -16.05 5.95 -28.94
C SER A 567 -15.08 6.82 -28.11
N GLU A 568 -15.36 8.13 -27.95
CA GLU A 568 -14.50 9.06 -27.21
C GLU A 568 -14.70 8.99 -25.69
N ILE A 569 -15.78 8.34 -25.22
CA ILE A 569 -16.15 8.28 -23.80
C ILE A 569 -15.04 7.61 -22.96
N ASP A 570 -14.43 6.52 -23.43
CA ASP A 570 -13.32 5.87 -22.73
C ASP A 570 -12.02 6.70 -22.77
N ALA A 571 -11.80 7.46 -23.85
CA ALA A 571 -10.69 8.40 -23.95
C ALA A 571 -10.83 9.57 -22.96
N ILE A 572 -12.04 10.13 -22.83
CA ILE A 572 -12.39 11.14 -21.83
C ILE A 572 -12.22 10.55 -20.42
N ALA A 573 -12.79 9.37 -20.15
CA ALA A 573 -12.66 8.69 -18.86
C ALA A 573 -11.19 8.42 -18.47
N MET A 574 -10.33 8.07 -19.44
CA MET A 574 -8.89 7.94 -19.22
C MET A 574 -8.25 9.25 -18.72
N THR A 575 -8.69 10.40 -19.23
CA THR A 575 -8.18 11.71 -18.78
C THR A 575 -8.77 12.13 -17.44
N MET A 576 -10.05 11.85 -17.19
CA MET A 576 -10.71 12.10 -15.91
C MET A 576 -10.09 11.26 -14.78
N ARG A 577 -9.82 9.97 -15.00
CA ARG A 577 -9.14 9.10 -14.00
C ARG A 577 -7.73 9.60 -13.66
N ILE A 578 -7.07 10.32 -14.58
CA ILE A 578 -5.82 11.02 -14.27
C ILE A 578 -6.08 12.31 -13.46
N ALA A 579 -7.12 13.10 -13.77
CA ALA A 579 -7.49 14.29 -13.01
C ALA A 579 -8.02 13.99 -11.59
N THR A 580 -8.53 12.77 -11.35
CA THR A 580 -9.12 12.32 -10.07
C THR A 580 -10.26 13.23 -9.54
N PRO A 581 -11.30 13.52 -10.36
CA PRO A 581 -12.46 14.29 -9.92
C PRO A 581 -13.24 13.56 -8.82
N LEU A 582 -14.03 14.30 -8.04
CA LEU A 582 -14.98 13.72 -7.09
C LEU A 582 -16.30 13.46 -7.83
N ILE A 583 -16.53 12.22 -8.21
CA ILE A 583 -17.83 11.74 -8.67
C ILE A 583 -18.77 11.67 -7.46
N TYR A 584 -20.00 12.14 -7.63
CA TYR A 584 -21.05 12.10 -6.60
C TYR A 584 -22.38 11.53 -7.11
N HIS A 585 -22.52 11.32 -8.42
CA HIS A 585 -23.60 10.55 -9.04
C HIS A 585 -23.08 9.75 -10.23
N ASN A 586 -23.59 8.53 -10.40
CA ASN A 586 -23.41 7.66 -11.56
C ASN A 586 -24.63 6.73 -11.65
N ASP A 587 -25.39 6.78 -12.75
CA ASP A 587 -26.44 5.82 -13.08
C ASP A 587 -26.16 5.05 -14.40
N ILE A 588 -24.97 5.21 -14.98
CA ILE A 588 -24.53 4.46 -16.17
C ILE A 588 -24.58 2.95 -15.87
N PRO A 589 -25.21 2.12 -16.72
CA PRO A 589 -25.33 0.67 -16.50
C PRO A 589 -23.98 -0.05 -16.45
N ASP A 590 -23.90 -1.14 -15.67
CA ASP A 590 -22.66 -1.92 -15.55
C ASP A 590 -22.16 -2.49 -16.89
N SER A 591 -23.04 -2.77 -17.86
CA SER A 591 -22.66 -3.16 -19.23
C SER A 591 -21.82 -2.09 -19.94
N GLU A 592 -22.18 -0.81 -19.76
CA GLU A 592 -21.50 0.35 -20.33
C GLU A 592 -20.23 0.74 -19.58
N ILE A 593 -20.19 0.42 -18.28
CA ILE A 593 -19.01 0.57 -17.46
C ILE A 593 -17.98 -0.50 -17.83
N ASP A 594 -18.40 -1.76 -18.00
CA ASP A 594 -17.52 -2.91 -18.23
C ASP A 594 -16.95 -2.98 -19.65
N SER A 595 -17.72 -2.55 -20.67
CA SER A 595 -17.23 -2.42 -22.04
C SER A 595 -16.13 -1.33 -22.20
N ARG A 596 -15.97 -0.44 -21.21
CA ARG A 596 -15.10 0.76 -21.28
C ARG A 596 -14.03 0.73 -20.15
N PRO A 597 -12.84 0.11 -20.37
CA PRO A 597 -11.87 -0.19 -19.31
C PRO A 597 -11.23 0.99 -18.56
N ASN A 598 -11.38 2.23 -19.06
CA ASN A 598 -11.01 3.44 -18.34
C ASN A 598 -12.22 4.08 -17.64
N LEU A 599 -13.46 3.85 -18.08
CA LEU A 599 -14.69 4.21 -17.38
C LEU A 599 -14.89 3.37 -16.12
N LYS A 600 -14.81 2.03 -16.20
CA LYS A 600 -14.79 1.13 -15.01
C LYS A 600 -13.82 1.59 -13.94
N LYS A 601 -12.61 1.94 -14.36
CA LYS A 601 -11.52 2.38 -13.48
C LYS A 601 -11.65 3.84 -13.01
N LEU A 602 -12.52 4.63 -13.61
CA LEU A 602 -12.91 5.95 -13.14
C LEU A 602 -14.00 5.84 -12.06
N VAL A 603 -15.07 5.07 -12.32
CA VAL A 603 -16.18 4.84 -11.39
C VAL A 603 -15.71 4.12 -10.12
N ASN A 604 -14.91 3.06 -10.27
CA ASN A 604 -14.34 2.30 -9.13
C ASN A 604 -13.28 3.05 -8.30
N GLY A 605 -12.96 4.30 -8.65
CA GLY A 605 -11.96 5.10 -7.93
C GLY A 605 -10.51 4.59 -8.06
N GLU A 606 -10.19 3.80 -9.09
CA GLU A 606 -8.85 3.23 -9.34
C GLU A 606 -7.84 4.32 -9.76
N SER A 607 -7.36 5.07 -8.77
CA SER A 607 -6.34 6.10 -8.95
C SER A 607 -4.98 5.51 -9.38
N ARG A 608 -4.66 5.62 -10.68
CA ARG A 608 -3.33 5.27 -11.22
C ARG A 608 -2.23 6.04 -10.47
N PHE A 609 -1.34 5.30 -9.79
CA PHE A 609 -0.21 5.86 -9.06
C PHE A 609 1.17 5.42 -9.56
N ILE A 610 1.22 4.74 -10.70
CA ILE A 610 2.42 4.49 -11.52
C ILE A 610 2.43 5.53 -12.67
N PRO A 611 3.60 6.04 -13.12
CA PRO A 611 3.67 6.95 -14.27
C PRO A 611 3.05 6.35 -15.55
N PRO A 612 2.56 7.18 -16.51
CA PRO A 612 2.67 8.64 -16.55
C PRO A 612 1.63 9.36 -15.67
N LEU A 613 2.08 10.41 -14.96
CA LEU A 613 1.24 11.24 -14.08
C LEU A 613 0.55 12.41 -14.83
N THR A 614 0.61 12.39 -16.16
CA THR A 614 -0.02 13.35 -17.08
C THR A 614 -0.43 12.62 -18.33
N VAL A 615 -1.57 12.98 -18.90
CA VAL A 615 -2.03 12.46 -20.20
C VAL A 615 -2.42 13.62 -21.10
N THR A 616 -2.29 13.40 -22.40
CA THR A 616 -2.95 14.21 -23.44
C THR A 616 -3.79 13.24 -24.26
N ARG A 617 -5.04 13.61 -24.53
CA ARG A 617 -5.90 12.97 -25.51
C ARG A 617 -6.46 14.02 -26.43
N ASP A 618 -6.53 13.71 -27.70
CA ASP A 618 -7.23 14.48 -28.70
C ASP A 618 -8.52 13.70 -29.00
N ILE A 619 -9.66 14.37 -28.96
CA ILE A 619 -10.99 13.84 -29.30
C ILE A 619 -11.59 14.73 -30.40
N SER A 620 -12.63 14.26 -31.07
CA SER A 620 -13.48 15.12 -31.92
C SER A 620 -14.92 15.10 -31.41
N THR A 621 -15.63 16.22 -31.56
CA THR A 621 -17.08 16.27 -31.38
C THR A 621 -17.80 15.53 -32.52
N ALA A 622 -19.09 15.24 -32.36
CA ALA A 622 -19.82 14.26 -33.16
C ALA A 622 -20.06 14.64 -34.63
N ALA A 623 -20.19 15.92 -34.94
CA ALA A 623 -20.62 16.40 -36.25
C ALA A 623 -19.58 16.16 -37.38
N PRO A 624 -20.00 16.14 -38.66
CA PRO A 624 -19.10 16.11 -39.81
C PRO A 624 -18.11 17.28 -39.76
N GLY A 625 -16.80 16.99 -39.79
CA GLY A 625 -15.76 18.01 -39.64
C GLY A 625 -15.61 18.60 -38.22
N GLY A 626 -16.15 17.93 -37.20
CA GLY A 626 -16.29 18.39 -35.82
C GLY A 626 -15.04 18.98 -35.15
N LEU A 627 -15.30 19.75 -34.09
CA LEU A 627 -14.30 20.46 -33.29
C LEU A 627 -13.28 19.48 -32.67
N LYS A 628 -12.02 19.62 -33.08
CA LYS A 628 -10.88 18.88 -32.51
C LYS A 628 -10.50 19.44 -31.15
N VAL A 629 -10.79 18.70 -30.09
CA VAL A 629 -10.61 19.10 -28.68
C VAL A 629 -9.45 18.32 -28.07
N THR A 630 -8.44 19.03 -27.54
CA THR A 630 -7.33 18.41 -26.81
C THR A 630 -7.51 18.52 -25.31
N ILE A 631 -7.60 17.39 -24.61
CA ILE A 631 -7.72 17.28 -23.16
C ILE A 631 -6.32 17.10 -22.53
N TYR A 632 -6.01 17.91 -21.50
CA TYR A 632 -4.71 17.94 -20.83
C TYR A 632 -4.80 17.66 -19.31
N SER A 633 -4.90 16.39 -18.90
CA SER A 633 -5.03 16.02 -17.48
C SER A 633 -3.70 15.77 -16.78
N LYS A 634 -3.62 16.15 -15.49
CA LYS A 634 -2.51 15.83 -14.58
C LYS A 634 -3.04 15.32 -13.23
N GLY A 635 -2.43 14.27 -12.68
CA GLY A 635 -2.85 13.71 -11.39
C GLY A 635 -2.29 14.43 -10.17
N GLU A 636 -2.83 14.12 -8.99
CA GLU A 636 -2.42 14.68 -7.70
C GLU A 636 -0.90 14.63 -7.49
N LYS A 637 -0.31 13.46 -7.76
CA LYS A 637 1.14 13.21 -7.60
C LYS A 637 1.99 13.87 -8.70
N SER A 638 1.37 14.44 -9.73
CA SER A 638 2.04 15.11 -10.84
C SER A 638 2.63 16.44 -10.40
N ARG A 639 3.96 16.47 -10.30
CA ARG A 639 4.69 17.68 -9.92
C ARG A 639 4.59 18.79 -10.97
N PHE A 640 4.23 18.48 -12.21
CA PHE A 640 4.12 19.47 -13.28
C PHE A 640 3.07 20.54 -12.98
N GLU A 641 3.41 21.77 -13.34
CA GLU A 641 2.56 22.96 -13.35
C GLU A 641 1.85 23.02 -14.71
N ILE A 642 0.52 23.18 -14.71
CA ILE A 642 -0.34 22.95 -15.88
C ILE A 642 -0.08 23.94 -17.02
N TYR A 643 0.00 25.24 -16.72
CA TYR A 643 0.17 26.29 -17.71
C TYR A 643 1.53 26.19 -18.40
N ARG A 644 2.66 26.27 -17.67
CA ARG A 644 4.00 26.37 -18.29
C ARG A 644 4.66 25.03 -18.61
N ARG A 645 4.30 23.92 -17.94
CA ARG A 645 4.89 22.59 -18.24
C ARG A 645 4.04 21.68 -19.10
N ILE A 646 2.76 21.99 -19.30
CA ILE A 646 1.88 21.22 -20.17
C ILE A 646 1.39 22.12 -21.31
N LEU A 647 0.59 23.15 -21.01
CA LEU A 647 -0.12 23.95 -22.02
C LEU A 647 0.84 24.74 -22.95
N VAL A 648 1.72 25.62 -22.45
CA VAL A 648 2.71 26.37 -23.28
C VAL A 648 3.61 25.45 -24.12
N ARG A 649 3.89 24.24 -23.63
CA ARG A 649 4.73 23.26 -24.34
C ARG A 649 3.98 22.51 -25.44
N LYS A 650 2.72 22.19 -25.21
CA LYS A 650 1.84 21.49 -26.17
C LYS A 650 1.29 22.44 -27.23
N LEU A 651 0.78 23.60 -26.82
CA LEU A 651 0.23 24.65 -27.69
C LEU A 651 1.31 25.38 -28.51
N LYS A 652 2.58 25.36 -28.07
CA LYS A 652 3.75 25.90 -28.80
C LYS A 652 3.67 27.40 -29.16
N THR A 653 2.85 28.18 -28.47
CA THR A 653 2.65 29.63 -28.68
C THR A 653 2.70 30.39 -27.34
N THR A 654 2.73 31.72 -27.38
CA THR A 654 2.50 32.58 -26.21
C THR A 654 1.03 32.51 -25.80
N ILE A 655 0.75 32.52 -24.50
CA ILE A 655 -0.62 32.47 -23.97
C ILE A 655 -0.95 33.72 -23.14
N LYS A 656 -2.18 34.22 -23.27
CA LYS A 656 -2.82 35.16 -22.35
C LYS A 656 -3.73 34.38 -21.42
N ILE A 657 -3.64 34.58 -20.10
CA ILE A 657 -4.38 33.80 -19.10
C ILE A 657 -5.25 34.68 -18.18
N TRP A 658 -6.49 34.26 -17.96
CA TRP A 658 -7.41 34.77 -16.94
C TRP A 658 -7.57 33.72 -15.85
N THR A 659 -7.39 34.13 -14.61
CA THR A 659 -7.32 33.24 -13.44
C THR A 659 -7.10 34.06 -12.18
N THR A 660 -7.87 33.76 -11.13
CA THR A 660 -7.64 34.19 -9.75
C THR A 660 -6.17 33.98 -9.36
N ARG A 661 -5.51 35.01 -8.82
CA ARG A 661 -4.06 35.04 -8.58
C ARG A 661 -3.67 36.04 -7.49
N ASP A 662 -2.48 35.89 -6.94
CA ASP A 662 -1.89 36.80 -5.96
C ASP A 662 -1.27 38.07 -6.60
N LYS A 663 -1.34 39.22 -5.89
CA LYS A 663 -0.81 40.53 -6.37
C LYS A 663 0.71 40.52 -6.64
N THR A 664 1.43 39.50 -6.17
CA THR A 664 2.87 39.28 -6.37
C THR A 664 3.20 38.56 -7.70
N LEU A 665 2.19 38.04 -8.40
CA LEU A 665 2.40 37.20 -9.58
C LEU A 665 2.71 38.03 -10.83
N LYS A 666 3.91 37.85 -11.39
CA LYS A 666 4.36 38.49 -12.63
C LYS A 666 4.29 37.54 -13.83
N SER A 667 4.19 38.08 -15.04
CA SER A 667 4.24 37.33 -16.31
C SER A 667 5.53 36.52 -16.46
N ASP A 668 5.45 35.27 -16.91
CA ASP A 668 6.62 34.39 -17.02
C ASP A 668 7.18 34.39 -18.45
N CYS A 669 8.22 35.20 -18.68
CA CYS A 669 8.93 35.30 -19.96
C CYS A 669 10.13 34.34 -20.08
N ARG A 670 10.32 33.40 -19.14
CA ARG A 670 11.51 32.52 -19.07
C ARG A 670 11.48 31.33 -20.05
N ILE A 671 10.81 31.46 -21.20
CA ILE A 671 10.90 30.52 -22.32
C ILE A 671 11.14 31.33 -23.59
N PHE A 672 12.33 31.15 -24.17
CA PHE A 672 12.73 31.82 -25.41
C PHE A 672 11.67 31.64 -26.51
N GLY A 673 11.08 32.76 -26.94
CA GLY A 673 10.03 32.85 -27.96
C GLY A 673 8.60 32.52 -27.52
N ARG A 674 8.29 32.26 -26.23
CA ARG A 674 6.93 31.94 -25.75
C ARG A 674 6.69 32.40 -24.32
N ASN A 675 5.73 33.30 -24.10
CA ASN A 675 5.49 33.90 -22.79
C ASN A 675 4.19 33.38 -22.13
N ILE A 676 4.06 33.61 -20.82
CA ILE A 676 2.75 33.63 -20.13
C ILE A 676 2.43 35.08 -19.78
N ARG A 677 1.45 35.66 -20.48
CA ARG A 677 0.94 37.02 -20.23
C ARG A 677 -0.30 36.95 -19.35
N LEU A 678 -0.36 37.78 -18.31
CA LEU A 678 -1.49 37.86 -17.40
C LEU A 678 -2.51 38.85 -17.96
N VAL A 679 -3.77 38.44 -18.12
CA VAL A 679 -4.85 39.37 -18.50
C VAL A 679 -5.14 40.30 -17.31
N THR A 680 -5.18 41.60 -17.56
CA THR A 680 -5.47 42.65 -16.56
C THR A 680 -6.90 42.56 -16.04
N SER A 681 -7.12 43.02 -14.80
CA SER A 681 -8.44 43.06 -14.16
C SER A 681 -8.91 44.52 -14.07
N PRO A 682 -10.20 44.82 -14.31
CA PRO A 682 -11.25 43.90 -14.77
C PRO A 682 -11.12 43.57 -16.27
N ILE A 683 -11.84 42.54 -16.71
CA ILE A 683 -12.20 42.30 -18.12
C ILE A 683 -13.64 42.76 -18.37
N SER A 684 -14.02 42.96 -19.64
CA SER A 684 -15.43 43.15 -20.03
C SER A 684 -15.96 41.90 -20.73
N VAL A 685 -17.01 41.30 -20.17
CA VAL A 685 -17.77 40.19 -20.75
C VAL A 685 -18.98 40.78 -21.48
N SER A 686 -18.76 41.22 -22.72
CA SER A 686 -19.76 41.86 -23.57
C SER A 686 -20.50 43.00 -22.85
N GLY A 687 -19.75 44.00 -22.39
CA GLY A 687 -20.23 45.17 -21.64
C GLY A 687 -20.07 45.04 -20.11
N HIS A 688 -20.21 43.83 -19.56
CA HIS A 688 -20.25 43.62 -18.12
C HIS A 688 -18.83 43.50 -17.51
N PRO A 689 -18.46 44.30 -16.50
CA PRO A 689 -17.16 44.16 -15.84
C PRO A 689 -17.09 42.84 -15.05
N SER A 690 -15.97 42.14 -15.15
CA SER A 690 -15.64 40.96 -14.34
C SER A 690 -14.24 41.11 -13.74
N SER A 691 -14.11 40.95 -12.42
CA SER A 691 -12.84 41.13 -11.70
C SER A 691 -12.28 39.79 -11.20
N LEU A 692 -10.99 39.73 -10.86
CA LEU A 692 -10.36 38.50 -10.36
C LEU A 692 -10.87 38.04 -8.99
N GLU A 693 -11.55 38.92 -8.27
CA GLU A 693 -12.20 38.69 -6.97
C GLU A 693 -13.64 38.20 -7.13
N SER A 694 -14.30 38.60 -8.22
CA SER A 694 -15.70 38.27 -8.55
C SER A 694 -15.84 37.12 -9.55
N ASP A 695 -14.78 36.78 -10.29
CA ASP A 695 -14.77 35.71 -11.30
C ASP A 695 -14.01 34.47 -10.80
N VAL A 696 -14.68 33.31 -10.74
CA VAL A 696 -14.05 32.04 -10.36
C VAL A 696 -13.59 31.22 -11.59
N SER A 697 -13.88 31.70 -12.81
CA SER A 697 -13.45 31.03 -14.03
C SER A 697 -11.96 31.18 -14.30
N GLN A 698 -11.40 30.18 -14.95
CA GLN A 698 -9.98 30.09 -15.29
C GLN A 698 -9.87 29.61 -16.73
N TRP A 699 -9.27 30.44 -17.58
CA TRP A 699 -9.17 30.17 -19.01
C TRP A 699 -7.93 30.82 -19.61
N LEU A 700 -7.56 30.36 -20.81
CA LEU A 700 -6.48 30.95 -21.58
C LEU A 700 -6.80 30.99 -23.07
N ILE A 701 -6.12 31.90 -23.76
CA ILE A 701 -6.08 31.98 -25.22
C ILE A 701 -4.63 32.01 -25.71
N SER A 702 -4.40 31.44 -26.89
CA SER A 702 -3.18 31.69 -27.66
C SER A 702 -3.13 33.15 -28.12
N GLU A 703 -2.00 33.84 -27.90
CA GLU A 703 -1.79 35.20 -28.38
C GLU A 703 -1.58 35.25 -29.91
N GLN A 704 -0.98 34.19 -30.46
CA GLN A 704 -0.92 33.92 -31.89
C GLN A 704 -1.50 32.52 -32.13
N GLY A 705 -2.70 32.47 -32.70
CA GLY A 705 -3.45 31.22 -32.99
C GLY A 705 -4.91 31.24 -32.53
N ASN A 706 -5.65 30.18 -32.85
CA ASN A 706 -7.08 30.02 -32.59
C ASN A 706 -7.42 29.05 -31.43
N LYS A 707 -6.61 29.04 -30.36
CA LYS A 707 -6.75 28.08 -29.26
C LYS A 707 -7.22 28.74 -27.97
N PHE A 708 -8.42 28.37 -27.55
CA PHE A 708 -9.01 28.62 -26.23
C PHE A 708 -8.92 27.35 -25.37
N CYS A 709 -8.67 27.48 -24.07
CA CYS A 709 -8.79 26.37 -23.12
C CYS A 709 -9.38 26.86 -21.78
N ALA A 710 -10.40 26.17 -21.27
CA ALA A 710 -10.76 26.23 -19.86
C ALA A 710 -9.76 25.42 -19.01
N VAL A 711 -9.59 25.81 -17.75
CA VAL A 711 -8.69 25.15 -16.78
C VAL A 711 -9.39 25.04 -15.43
N ASP A 712 -9.16 23.97 -14.66
CA ASP A 712 -9.77 23.78 -13.33
C ASP A 712 -8.88 24.27 -12.17
N LYS A 713 -7.58 24.48 -12.42
CA LYS A 713 -6.57 24.91 -11.44
C LYS A 713 -6.10 26.35 -11.73
N PRO A 714 -6.11 27.25 -10.74
CA PRO A 714 -5.65 28.63 -10.94
C PRO A 714 -4.13 28.72 -11.04
N TYR A 715 -3.65 29.74 -11.74
CA TYR A 715 -2.22 30.06 -11.84
C TYR A 715 -1.79 30.89 -10.62
N GLN A 716 -1.04 30.27 -9.71
CA GLN A 716 -0.65 30.87 -8.42
C GLN A 716 0.86 30.68 -8.16
N SER A 717 1.49 31.66 -7.51
CA SER A 717 2.94 31.68 -7.22
C SER A 717 3.46 30.38 -6.57
N HIS A 718 2.69 29.85 -5.62
CA HIS A 718 2.97 28.65 -4.84
C HIS A 718 3.05 27.35 -5.68
N VAL A 719 2.56 27.37 -6.93
CA VAL A 719 2.62 26.24 -7.88
C VAL A 719 3.84 26.36 -8.81
N LEU A 720 4.26 27.57 -9.16
CA LEU A 720 5.37 27.84 -10.09
C LEU A 720 6.74 27.40 -9.56
N LEU A 721 7.00 27.55 -8.25
CA LEU A 721 8.28 27.25 -7.59
C LEU A 721 8.73 25.78 -7.66
N ARG A 722 7.96 24.89 -8.30
CA ARG A 722 8.28 23.46 -8.42
C ARG A 722 8.85 23.01 -9.78
N ASN A 723 9.03 23.88 -10.80
CA ASN A 723 9.13 23.40 -12.20
C ASN A 723 10.09 24.10 -13.22
N PHE A 724 11.36 23.66 -13.29
CA PHE A 724 12.30 23.71 -14.45
C PHE A 724 13.13 22.39 -14.50
N GLN A 725 13.81 21.89 -15.56
CA GLN A 725 13.88 22.18 -17.01
C GLN A 725 13.18 21.02 -17.81
N ASN A 726 13.41 20.63 -19.09
CA ASN A 726 14.08 21.16 -20.31
C ASN A 726 13.18 20.84 -21.57
N LYS A 727 13.69 20.70 -22.81
CA LYS A 727 12.96 20.87 -24.12
C LYS A 727 13.05 19.63 -25.08
N HIS A 728 12.72 19.80 -26.37
CA HIS A 728 12.63 18.77 -27.47
C HIS A 728 14.01 18.45 -28.13
N ARG A 729 14.23 17.71 -29.25
CA ARG A 729 13.44 17.36 -30.48
C ARG A 729 14.13 16.23 -31.35
N ALA A 730 13.39 15.66 -32.32
CA ALA A 730 13.80 15.25 -33.70
C ALA A 730 14.23 13.79 -34.05
N GLU A 731 14.16 13.45 -35.36
CA GLU A 731 14.45 12.16 -36.02
C GLU A 731 15.23 12.34 -37.34
N PHE A 732 16.03 11.34 -37.78
CA PHE A 732 15.89 10.60 -39.07
C PHE A 732 17.02 9.55 -39.31
N CYS A 733 16.82 8.67 -40.31
CA CYS A 733 17.77 7.77 -41.03
C CYS A 733 18.56 6.61 -40.36
N SER A 734 18.62 5.52 -41.13
CA SER A 734 19.59 4.40 -41.21
C SER A 734 19.80 3.38 -40.07
N VAL A 735 20.04 2.12 -40.50
CA VAL A 735 20.36 0.86 -39.79
C VAL A 735 19.58 0.59 -38.48
N LYS A 736 18.54 -0.25 -38.57
CA LYS A 736 17.63 -0.51 -37.43
C LYS A 736 18.32 -1.21 -36.26
N ILE A 737 18.87 -2.41 -36.41
CA ILE A 737 19.35 -3.16 -35.23
C ILE A 737 20.60 -2.51 -34.62
N TYR A 738 21.69 -2.34 -35.39
CA TYR A 738 22.93 -1.77 -34.86
C TYR A 738 22.76 -0.35 -34.28
N ARG A 739 22.12 0.59 -35.02
CA ARG A 739 22.04 2.01 -34.59
C ARG A 739 20.79 2.37 -33.80
N ARG A 740 19.61 1.81 -34.09
CA ARG A 740 18.36 2.12 -33.35
C ARG A 740 18.10 1.18 -32.17
N VAL A 741 18.59 -0.07 -32.18
CA VAL A 741 18.48 -0.99 -31.05
C VAL A 741 19.77 -1.01 -30.23
N LEU A 742 20.86 -1.55 -30.76
CA LEU A 742 22.06 -1.93 -29.99
C LEU A 742 22.80 -0.71 -29.40
N VAL A 743 23.22 0.27 -30.20
CA VAL A 743 23.85 1.52 -29.68
C VAL A 743 22.95 2.27 -28.68
N LYS A 744 21.61 2.17 -28.81
CA LYS A 744 20.66 2.79 -27.86
C LYS A 744 20.44 1.96 -26.58
N LYS A 745 20.51 0.64 -26.65
CA LYS A 745 20.33 -0.30 -25.53
C LYS A 745 21.60 -0.43 -24.69
N LEU A 746 22.74 -0.63 -25.35
CA LEU A 746 24.08 -0.74 -24.75
C LEU A 746 24.53 0.62 -24.17
N LYS A 747 24.12 1.74 -24.79
CA LYS A 747 24.43 3.13 -24.38
C LYS A 747 25.92 3.51 -24.51
N THR A 748 26.65 2.81 -25.35
CA THR A 748 28.08 3.00 -25.67
C THR A 748 28.24 3.22 -27.18
N GLY A 749 29.47 3.41 -27.68
CA GLY A 749 29.78 3.04 -29.06
C GLY A 749 29.83 1.52 -29.21
N ILE A 750 30.12 1.04 -30.42
CA ILE A 750 30.34 -0.39 -30.72
C ILE A 750 31.49 -0.57 -31.73
N LYS A 751 32.27 -1.64 -31.58
CA LYS A 751 33.13 -2.21 -32.63
C LYS A 751 32.42 -3.43 -33.20
N VAL A 752 32.36 -3.58 -34.53
CA VAL A 752 31.59 -4.63 -35.22
C VAL A 752 32.48 -5.42 -36.19
N TRP A 753 32.42 -6.75 -36.09
CA TRP A 753 32.93 -7.71 -37.07
C TRP A 753 31.74 -8.26 -37.87
N THR A 754 31.81 -8.19 -39.19
CA THR A 754 30.70 -8.49 -40.11
C THR A 754 31.16 -8.40 -41.55
N THR A 755 30.63 -9.27 -42.41
CA THR A 755 30.65 -9.07 -43.86
C THR A 755 29.87 -7.78 -44.23
N ARG A 756 30.21 -7.12 -45.34
CA ARG A 756 29.80 -5.72 -45.58
C ARG A 756 29.64 -5.35 -47.06
N ASP A 757 28.60 -4.57 -47.37
CA ASP A 757 28.46 -3.84 -48.63
C ASP A 757 29.64 -2.85 -48.81
N LYS A 758 30.25 -2.80 -50.00
CA LYS A 758 31.31 -1.82 -50.36
C LYS A 758 30.87 -0.34 -50.24
N ILE A 759 29.57 -0.08 -50.03
CA ILE A 759 28.93 1.24 -49.98
C ILE A 759 28.84 1.80 -48.55
N LEU A 760 28.87 0.96 -47.51
CA LEU A 760 28.61 1.36 -46.12
C LEU A 760 29.89 1.65 -45.32
N LYS A 761 30.17 2.94 -45.11
CA LYS A 761 31.24 3.44 -44.22
C LYS A 761 30.75 3.62 -42.77
N SER A 762 31.67 3.86 -41.85
CA SER A 762 31.39 4.07 -40.41
C SER A 762 30.48 5.28 -40.16
N ASP A 763 29.57 5.16 -39.17
CA ASP A 763 28.55 6.17 -38.88
C ASP A 763 28.84 6.91 -37.56
N CYS A 764 29.33 8.15 -37.68
CA CYS A 764 29.69 9.05 -36.57
C CYS A 764 28.60 10.10 -36.27
N ARG A 765 27.31 9.77 -36.48
CA ARG A 765 26.19 10.71 -36.31
C ARG A 765 25.41 10.56 -34.99
N ILE A 766 26.10 10.27 -33.88
CA ILE A 766 25.57 10.33 -32.50
C ILE A 766 26.68 10.88 -31.60
N LEU A 767 26.43 11.97 -30.86
CA LEU A 767 27.42 12.56 -29.94
C LEU A 767 27.94 11.49 -28.97
N ASN A 768 29.26 11.31 -28.98
CA ASN A 768 30.05 10.42 -28.14
C ASN A 768 29.69 8.91 -28.23
N ARG A 769 29.07 8.45 -29.33
CA ARG A 769 28.76 7.01 -29.56
C ARG A 769 28.85 6.62 -31.04
N ASN A 770 30.01 6.08 -31.44
CA ASN A 770 30.29 5.76 -32.84
C ASN A 770 30.10 4.26 -33.12
N ILE A 771 29.77 3.92 -34.37
CA ILE A 771 29.89 2.55 -34.90
C ILE A 771 31.23 2.45 -35.63
N LYS A 772 32.18 1.71 -35.03
CA LYS A 772 33.47 1.36 -35.64
C LYS A 772 33.34 -0.02 -36.29
N LEU A 773 33.87 -0.17 -37.50
CA LEU A 773 34.05 -1.48 -38.11
C LEU A 773 35.44 -2.01 -37.73
N VAL A 774 35.54 -3.30 -37.44
CA VAL A 774 36.82 -3.96 -37.20
C VAL A 774 37.54 -4.16 -38.55
N THR A 775 38.85 -3.98 -38.54
CA THR A 775 39.74 -4.23 -39.69
C THR A 775 40.05 -5.71 -39.82
N SER A 776 40.18 -6.19 -41.06
CA SER A 776 40.53 -7.58 -41.40
C SER A 776 41.94 -7.58 -41.99
N PRO A 777 42.77 -8.61 -41.74
CA PRO A 777 42.52 -9.77 -40.86
C PRO A 777 42.50 -9.42 -39.36
N ILE A 778 42.07 -10.38 -38.54
CA ILE A 778 42.18 -10.39 -37.08
C ILE A 778 42.87 -11.68 -36.61
N THR A 779 43.38 -11.68 -35.38
CA THR A 779 43.86 -12.89 -34.71
C THR A 779 42.93 -13.23 -33.55
N ILE A 780 42.55 -14.50 -33.41
CA ILE A 780 41.72 -15.03 -32.33
C ILE A 780 42.53 -16.14 -31.65
N GLY A 781 43.10 -15.84 -30.48
CA GLY A 781 44.19 -16.66 -29.93
C GLY A 781 45.37 -16.67 -30.90
N ASP A 782 45.81 -17.88 -31.28
CA ASP A 782 46.94 -18.09 -32.21
C ASP A 782 46.51 -18.25 -33.68
N HIS A 783 45.20 -18.17 -33.98
CA HIS A 783 44.66 -18.35 -35.33
C HIS A 783 44.31 -17.03 -36.01
N ALA A 784 44.75 -16.85 -37.26
CA ALA A 784 44.36 -15.73 -38.11
C ALA A 784 42.99 -15.98 -38.80
N SER A 785 42.15 -14.96 -38.82
CA SER A 785 40.81 -14.95 -39.44
C SER A 785 40.65 -13.72 -40.35
N SER A 786 39.92 -13.86 -41.46
CA SER A 786 39.62 -12.76 -42.39
C SER A 786 38.13 -12.69 -42.70
N LEU A 787 37.64 -11.53 -43.16
CA LEU A 787 36.25 -11.36 -43.62
C LEU A 787 35.90 -12.14 -44.91
N GLU A 788 36.84 -12.94 -45.43
CA GLU A 788 36.67 -13.82 -46.59
C GLU A 788 36.59 -15.29 -46.17
N SER A 789 37.18 -15.68 -45.03
CA SER A 789 37.06 -17.02 -44.44
C SER A 789 36.07 -17.11 -43.28
N ASP A 790 35.77 -15.99 -42.61
CA ASP A 790 34.90 -15.92 -41.44
C ASP A 790 33.62 -15.11 -41.72
N VAL A 791 32.50 -15.84 -41.75
CA VAL A 791 31.15 -15.30 -41.97
C VAL A 791 30.47 -14.83 -40.67
N SER A 792 31.13 -14.94 -39.51
CA SER A 792 30.57 -14.58 -38.21
C SER A 792 30.28 -13.09 -38.10
N GLN A 793 29.25 -12.77 -37.30
CA GLN A 793 28.70 -11.43 -37.20
C GLN A 793 28.50 -11.11 -35.72
N TRP A 794 29.39 -10.29 -35.18
CA TRP A 794 29.41 -9.96 -33.76
C TRP A 794 29.85 -8.53 -33.50
N LEU A 795 29.58 -8.05 -32.30
CA LEU A 795 30.03 -6.74 -31.84
C LEU A 795 30.41 -6.74 -30.37
N ILE A 796 31.24 -5.77 -30.00
CA ILE A 796 31.56 -5.42 -28.62
C ILE A 796 31.26 -3.95 -28.35
N SER A 797 30.81 -3.64 -27.14
CA SER A 797 30.63 -2.25 -26.68
C SER A 797 31.96 -1.49 -26.59
N ASP A 798 31.97 -0.22 -26.98
CA ASP A 798 33.16 0.63 -26.98
C ASP A 798 32.85 2.02 -26.37
N PRO A 799 33.32 2.34 -25.15
CA PRO A 799 33.95 1.44 -24.18
C PRO A 799 32.91 0.55 -23.47
N GLY A 800 33.27 -0.69 -23.13
CA GLY A 800 32.48 -1.61 -22.30
C GLY A 800 32.83 -3.08 -22.53
N ASN A 801 32.24 -3.98 -21.74
CA ASN A 801 32.51 -5.42 -21.74
C ASN A 801 31.42 -6.30 -22.38
N LYS A 802 30.40 -5.72 -23.03
CA LYS A 802 29.25 -6.46 -23.58
C LYS A 802 29.55 -6.99 -24.98
N PHE A 803 29.47 -8.31 -25.15
CA PHE A 803 29.53 -8.99 -26.45
C PHE A 803 28.11 -9.27 -26.96
N CYS A 804 27.88 -9.11 -28.27
CA CYS A 804 26.64 -9.57 -28.91
C CYS A 804 26.92 -10.29 -30.22
N ALA A 805 26.38 -11.50 -30.38
CA ALA A 805 26.20 -12.11 -31.70
C ALA A 805 24.99 -11.47 -32.40
N VAL A 806 25.04 -11.35 -33.73
CA VAL A 806 23.97 -10.77 -34.56
C VAL A 806 23.73 -11.69 -35.76
N ASP A 807 22.47 -11.92 -36.13
CA ASP A 807 22.06 -12.86 -37.19
C ASP A 807 22.09 -12.30 -38.63
N LYS A 808 22.28 -10.98 -38.77
CA LYS A 808 22.20 -10.26 -40.05
C LYS A 808 23.35 -9.26 -40.20
N PRO A 809 24.05 -9.23 -41.35
CA PRO A 809 25.27 -8.44 -41.49
C PRO A 809 24.96 -6.95 -41.62
N TYR A 810 26.00 -6.12 -41.56
CA TYR A 810 25.91 -4.66 -41.69
C TYR A 810 25.71 -4.23 -43.17
N HIS A 811 24.59 -4.65 -43.74
CA HIS A 811 24.18 -4.44 -45.14
C HIS A 811 22.98 -3.49 -45.24
N LYS A 812 22.78 -2.89 -46.42
CA LYS A 812 21.73 -1.89 -46.68
C LYS A 812 20.32 -2.48 -46.68
N SER A 813 20.17 -3.77 -46.99
CA SER A 813 18.92 -4.55 -46.99
C SER A 813 18.27 -4.68 -45.61
N GLN A 814 19.08 -4.79 -44.54
CA GLN A 814 18.69 -5.09 -43.16
C GLN A 814 17.58 -4.18 -42.58
N ALA A 815 17.32 -3.02 -43.17
CA ALA A 815 16.21 -2.16 -42.77
C ALA A 815 14.81 -2.76 -43.04
N LYS A 816 14.69 -3.77 -43.92
CA LYS A 816 13.43 -4.43 -44.31
C LYS A 816 13.20 -5.80 -43.66
N GLU A 817 14.25 -6.47 -43.20
CA GLU A 817 14.18 -7.83 -42.65
C GLU A 817 14.05 -7.83 -41.12
N PRO A 818 13.48 -8.90 -40.51
CA PRO A 818 13.68 -9.19 -39.10
C PRO A 818 15.15 -9.55 -38.83
N ALA A 819 15.63 -9.21 -37.64
CA ALA A 819 16.99 -9.49 -37.18
C ALA A 819 16.99 -9.66 -35.65
N ILE A 820 17.76 -10.61 -35.13
CA ILE A 820 18.01 -10.85 -33.71
C ILE A 820 19.48 -10.56 -33.35
N ALA A 821 19.67 -10.01 -32.15
CA ALA A 821 21.00 -9.84 -31.57
C ALA A 821 20.99 -10.39 -30.16
N VAL A 822 21.75 -11.45 -29.94
CA VAL A 822 21.92 -12.10 -28.63
C VAL A 822 23.10 -11.43 -27.95
N CYS A 823 22.80 -10.41 -27.16
CA CYS A 823 23.78 -9.75 -26.29
C CYS A 823 23.91 -10.52 -24.98
N ILE A 824 25.14 -10.92 -24.65
CA ILE A 824 25.45 -11.52 -23.36
C ILE A 824 25.99 -10.40 -22.45
N ASP A 825 25.24 -10.12 -21.39
CA ASP A 825 25.60 -9.15 -20.34
C ASP A 825 26.53 -9.78 -19.28
N ASP A 826 27.47 -10.63 -19.71
CA ASP A 826 28.39 -11.34 -18.83
C ASP A 826 29.77 -10.69 -18.78
N ALA A 827 30.28 -10.49 -17.58
CA ALA A 827 31.62 -9.96 -17.33
C ALA A 827 32.71 -11.03 -17.43
N THR A 828 32.38 -12.32 -17.35
CA THR A 828 33.36 -13.43 -17.29
C THR A 828 34.31 -13.49 -18.48
N ILE A 829 33.88 -13.03 -19.67
CA ILE A 829 34.73 -13.00 -20.89
C ILE A 829 36.04 -12.24 -20.64
N PHE A 830 36.07 -11.24 -19.75
CA PHE A 830 37.32 -10.62 -19.27
C PHE A 830 37.28 -10.17 -17.79
N ALA A 831 36.79 -11.03 -16.88
CA ALA A 831 37.23 -11.13 -15.48
C ALA A 831 36.40 -12.17 -14.68
N PRO A 832 37.01 -13.14 -13.98
CA PRO A 832 36.30 -13.90 -12.96
C PRO A 832 35.95 -13.00 -11.76
N GLY A 833 34.78 -13.22 -11.16
CA GLY A 833 34.36 -12.51 -9.94
C GLY A 833 35.33 -12.80 -8.80
N GLN A 834 36.02 -11.76 -8.31
CA GLN A 834 37.11 -11.97 -7.34
C GLN A 834 36.56 -12.21 -5.94
N ASN A 835 36.84 -13.41 -5.43
CA ASN A 835 36.49 -13.85 -4.08
C ASN A 835 37.44 -13.29 -2.99
N MET A 836 38.43 -12.49 -3.36
CA MET A 836 39.30 -11.72 -2.46
C MET A 836 38.88 -10.25 -2.45
N GLY A 837 38.77 -9.65 -1.27
CA GLY A 837 38.46 -8.24 -1.11
C GLY A 837 39.69 -7.34 -1.11
N LYS A 838 39.45 -6.03 -0.95
CA LYS A 838 40.47 -5.01 -0.70
C LYS A 838 40.23 -4.37 0.66
N ALA A 839 41.27 -4.15 1.45
CA ALA A 839 41.17 -3.65 2.83
C ALA A 839 42.24 -2.60 3.18
N PHE A 840 41.97 -1.87 4.27
CA PHE A 840 42.90 -1.03 5.01
C PHE A 840 42.89 -1.45 6.48
N THR A 841 44.03 -1.37 7.15
CA THR A 841 44.20 -1.66 8.58
C THR A 841 45.11 -0.64 9.25
N GLN A 842 44.89 -0.36 10.53
CA GLN A 842 45.78 0.47 11.34
C GLN A 842 47.17 -0.17 11.38
N GLY A 843 48.21 0.62 11.02
CA GLY A 843 49.61 0.18 10.98
C GLY A 843 50.19 -0.04 9.58
N ASN A 844 49.36 -0.32 8.56
CA ASN A 844 49.83 -0.42 7.17
C ASN A 844 49.78 0.94 6.47
N ALA A 845 50.74 1.22 5.57
CA ALA A 845 51.03 2.55 4.99
C ALA A 845 49.97 3.07 3.97
N GLY A 846 48.71 3.12 4.38
CA GLY A 846 47.58 3.68 3.64
C GLY A 846 47.23 2.99 2.32
N ALA A 847 47.90 1.90 1.93
CA ALA A 847 47.71 1.24 0.64
C ALA A 847 46.63 0.15 0.69
N TRP A 848 45.92 -0.05 -0.43
CA TRP A 848 44.91 -1.11 -0.57
C TRP A 848 45.57 -2.49 -0.59
N GLN A 849 45.35 -3.29 0.46
CA GLN A 849 45.84 -4.68 0.53
C GLN A 849 44.76 -5.68 0.11
N ASN A 850 45.16 -6.82 -0.46
CA ASN A 850 44.25 -7.93 -0.73
C ASN A 850 43.88 -8.62 0.61
N THR A 851 42.62 -9.05 0.76
CA THR A 851 42.25 -9.99 1.84
C THR A 851 42.45 -11.44 1.39
N ALA A 852 42.47 -12.39 2.32
CA ALA A 852 42.19 -13.78 1.98
C ALA A 852 40.76 -13.94 1.41
N VAL A 853 40.48 -15.13 0.89
CA VAL A 853 39.22 -15.48 0.21
C VAL A 853 38.02 -15.40 1.16
N LEU A 854 37.00 -14.62 0.79
CA LEU A 854 35.81 -14.29 1.58
C LEU A 854 34.92 -15.49 1.97
N ASN A 855 35.21 -16.70 1.50
CA ASN A 855 34.48 -17.93 1.82
C ASN A 855 35.11 -18.75 2.97
N VAL A 856 36.29 -18.36 3.47
CA VAL A 856 37.04 -19.10 4.50
C VAL A 856 37.35 -18.15 5.66
N ILE A 857 37.10 -18.57 6.90
CA ILE A 857 37.28 -17.75 8.11
C ILE A 857 38.75 -17.33 8.30
N GLY A 858 39.68 -18.26 8.02
CA GLY A 858 41.11 -18.06 8.17
C GLY A 858 41.69 -17.01 7.21
N GLY A 859 42.56 -16.14 7.72
CA GLY A 859 43.34 -15.20 6.91
C GLY A 859 42.63 -13.90 6.51
N HIS A 860 41.36 -13.68 6.84
CA HIS A 860 40.71 -12.37 6.66
C HIS A 860 40.13 -11.80 7.96
N SER A 861 40.36 -10.50 8.19
CA SER A 861 40.04 -9.79 9.44
C SER A 861 38.56 -9.85 9.81
N PHE A 862 37.66 -9.78 8.83
CA PHE A 862 36.21 -9.87 9.06
C PHE A 862 35.73 -11.28 9.40
N GLY A 863 36.42 -12.34 8.94
CA GLY A 863 36.14 -13.71 9.37
C GLY A 863 36.51 -13.88 10.84
N LYS A 864 37.74 -13.49 11.20
CA LYS A 864 38.24 -13.53 12.58
C LYS A 864 37.37 -12.73 13.55
N ALA A 865 36.96 -11.52 13.15
CA ALA A 865 36.07 -10.66 13.95
C ALA A 865 34.61 -11.16 14.05
N LEU A 866 34.25 -12.26 13.38
CA LEU A 866 32.90 -12.85 13.40
C LEU A 866 32.86 -14.27 13.97
N GLU A 867 33.96 -14.85 14.46
CA GLU A 867 34.01 -16.21 15.02
C GLU A 867 32.95 -16.45 16.11
N HIS A 868 32.83 -15.53 17.08
CA HIS A 868 31.84 -15.59 18.16
C HIS A 868 30.40 -15.16 17.71
N VAL A 869 30.23 -14.78 16.44
CA VAL A 869 28.92 -14.46 15.83
C VAL A 869 28.40 -15.66 15.03
N ILE A 870 29.28 -16.46 14.44
CA ILE A 870 28.95 -17.66 13.64
C ILE A 870 28.84 -18.93 14.49
N ALA A 871 29.54 -18.99 15.62
CA ALA A 871 29.57 -20.12 16.55
C ALA A 871 29.16 -19.67 17.97
N VAL A 872 28.79 -20.62 18.82
CA VAL A 872 28.39 -20.33 20.21
C VAL A 872 29.63 -20.08 21.06
N GLU A 873 29.71 -18.88 21.62
CA GLU A 873 30.75 -18.46 22.56
C GLU A 873 30.10 -18.13 23.91
N PRO A 874 30.57 -18.70 25.05
CA PRO A 874 30.07 -18.31 26.37
C PRO A 874 30.37 -16.85 26.72
N THR A 875 31.56 -16.33 26.41
CA THR A 875 32.01 -14.98 26.81
C THR A 875 31.35 -13.85 26.00
N ASN A 876 31.73 -13.70 24.72
CA ASN A 876 31.28 -12.64 23.82
C ASN A 876 29.76 -12.71 23.51
N LYS A 877 29.11 -11.55 23.44
CA LYS A 877 27.66 -11.36 23.26
C LYS A 877 27.40 -10.27 22.21
N PHE A 878 26.32 -10.40 21.43
CA PHE A 878 26.10 -9.53 20.27
C PHE A 878 24.63 -9.26 19.90
N ILE A 879 24.44 -8.14 19.18
CA ILE A 879 23.26 -7.81 18.39
C ILE A 879 23.62 -7.91 16.92
N ALA A 880 22.95 -8.77 16.17
CA ALA A 880 23.01 -8.79 14.70
C ALA A 880 21.76 -8.13 14.11
N TYR A 881 21.98 -7.24 13.15
CA TYR A 881 20.92 -6.48 12.48
C TYR A 881 21.14 -6.41 10.97
N ASN A 882 20.09 -6.62 10.19
CA ASN A 882 20.13 -6.59 8.73
C ASN A 882 18.72 -6.33 8.20
N ASN A 883 18.57 -5.59 7.10
CA ASN A 883 17.27 -5.38 6.46
C ASN A 883 16.83 -6.53 5.55
N VAL A 884 17.76 -7.40 5.15
CA VAL A 884 17.52 -8.73 4.57
C VAL A 884 18.38 -9.71 5.37
N PRO A 885 17.98 -10.11 6.58
CA PRO A 885 18.70 -11.10 7.37
C PRO A 885 18.63 -12.50 6.72
N PRO A 886 19.61 -13.39 7.00
CA PRO A 886 19.59 -14.76 6.49
C PRO A 886 18.36 -15.54 6.96
N ASP A 887 17.96 -16.53 6.16
CA ASP A 887 16.94 -17.53 6.47
C ASP A 887 15.53 -16.98 6.80
N ILE A 888 15.28 -15.68 6.55
CA ILE A 888 14.00 -15.01 6.83
C ILE A 888 13.43 -14.42 5.52
N PRO A 889 12.39 -15.02 4.92
CA PRO A 889 11.78 -14.51 3.69
C PRO A 889 11.03 -13.18 3.88
N LYS A 890 11.30 -12.20 3.01
CA LYS A 890 10.54 -10.94 2.82
C LYS A 890 10.22 -10.15 4.14
N PRO A 891 11.17 -9.91 5.07
CA PRO A 891 10.87 -9.26 6.34
C PRO A 891 10.55 -7.77 6.19
N LYS A 892 9.55 -7.32 6.96
CA LYS A 892 8.89 -6.01 6.77
C LYS A 892 9.59 -4.89 7.54
N THR A 893 10.71 -4.38 7.01
CA THR A 893 11.40 -3.19 7.54
C THR A 893 11.49 -2.03 6.54
N LYS A 894 11.78 -0.82 7.05
CA LYS A 894 12.08 0.39 6.25
C LYS A 894 13.53 0.85 6.38
N SER A 895 14.30 0.29 7.31
CA SER A 895 15.73 0.55 7.43
C SER A 895 16.50 -0.22 6.36
N ASN A 896 17.70 0.26 6.01
CA ASN A 896 18.68 -0.46 5.20
C ASN A 896 19.92 -0.86 6.01
N SER A 897 20.04 -0.41 7.27
CA SER A 897 21.25 -0.59 8.06
C SER A 897 21.51 -2.07 8.33
N LYS A 898 22.77 -2.50 8.19
CA LYS A 898 23.22 -3.86 8.51
C LYS A 898 24.53 -3.82 9.30
N GLY A 899 24.75 -4.83 10.13
CA GLY A 899 25.92 -4.89 10.98
C GLY A 899 25.78 -5.83 12.17
N VAL A 900 26.80 -5.81 13.01
CA VAL A 900 26.85 -6.51 14.30
C VAL A 900 27.44 -5.56 15.33
N LEU A 901 26.84 -5.51 16.53
CA LEU A 901 27.37 -4.78 17.68
C LEU A 901 27.68 -5.82 18.77
N MET A 902 28.92 -5.85 19.25
CA MET A 902 29.51 -6.95 20.03
C MET A 902 30.19 -6.41 21.29
N MET A 903 30.17 -7.19 22.37
CA MET A 903 30.80 -6.93 23.67
C MET A 903 31.26 -8.25 24.30
N ASN A 904 32.31 -8.25 25.12
CA ASN A 904 32.46 -9.26 26.18
C ASN A 904 32.05 -8.63 27.52
N PRO A 905 30.93 -9.04 28.16
CA PRO A 905 30.54 -8.52 29.47
C PRO A 905 31.49 -8.87 30.62
N GLN A 906 32.55 -9.65 30.37
CA GLN A 906 33.57 -10.02 31.37
C GLN A 906 34.83 -9.13 31.29
N ASP A 907 35.09 -8.49 30.15
CA ASP A 907 36.29 -7.69 29.90
C ASP A 907 35.94 -6.21 29.65
N ALA A 908 36.44 -5.32 30.50
CA ALA A 908 36.20 -3.88 30.36
C ALA A 908 36.74 -3.32 29.03
N ASP A 909 35.97 -2.48 28.36
CA ASP A 909 36.28 -1.91 27.03
C ASP A 909 36.48 -2.92 25.87
N ALA A 910 36.16 -4.21 26.07
CA ALA A 910 36.19 -5.23 25.02
C ALA A 910 34.91 -5.19 24.16
N ALA A 911 34.80 -4.20 23.27
CA ALA A 911 33.64 -4.05 22.39
C ALA A 911 34.01 -3.72 20.93
N ALA A 912 33.14 -4.13 20.00
CA ALA A 912 33.35 -3.94 18.57
C ALA A 912 32.04 -3.71 17.81
N TRP A 913 32.08 -2.85 16.79
CA TRP A 913 30.93 -2.54 15.93
C TRP A 913 31.30 -2.72 14.45
N ILE A 914 30.62 -3.66 13.81
CA ILE A 914 30.71 -3.93 12.37
C ILE A 914 29.51 -3.29 11.67
N VAL A 915 29.77 -2.58 10.57
CA VAL A 915 28.76 -2.05 9.66
C VAL A 915 29.04 -2.58 8.26
N HIS A 916 28.03 -3.16 7.59
CA HIS A 916 28.21 -3.75 6.25
C HIS A 916 27.02 -3.51 5.33
N THR A 917 27.19 -3.91 4.07
CA THR A 917 26.21 -3.73 2.99
C THR A 917 25.54 -5.04 2.54
N VAL A 918 26.18 -6.20 2.79
CA VAL A 918 25.76 -7.55 2.37
C VAL A 918 24.39 -7.97 2.95
N PRO A 919 23.35 -8.24 2.11
CA PRO A 919 22.13 -8.94 2.52
C PRO A 919 22.41 -10.43 2.76
N GLY A 920 21.64 -11.10 3.62
CA GLY A 920 21.78 -12.53 3.92
C GLY A 920 22.93 -12.86 4.89
N PHE A 921 23.50 -11.87 5.58
CA PHE A 921 24.74 -12.01 6.36
C PHE A 921 24.70 -11.20 7.67
N PRO A 922 25.43 -11.60 8.74
CA PRO A 922 26.01 -12.93 8.98
C PRO A 922 24.97 -13.96 9.48
N LYS A 923 25.26 -15.25 9.29
CA LYS A 923 24.47 -16.36 9.82
C LYS A 923 24.74 -16.57 11.32
N ALA A 924 24.01 -15.82 12.15
CA ALA A 924 24.16 -15.83 13.60
C ALA A 924 24.01 -17.26 14.19
N LEU A 925 25.07 -17.73 14.85
CA LEU A 925 25.21 -19.06 15.47
C LEU A 925 24.96 -20.25 14.52
N ARG A 926 25.23 -20.10 13.22
CA ARG A 926 24.97 -21.10 12.16
C ARG A 926 26.13 -21.29 11.17
N GLY A 927 27.37 -21.07 11.62
CA GLY A 927 28.58 -21.18 10.80
C GLY A 927 28.81 -20.00 9.86
N TYR A 928 30.04 -19.90 9.34
CA TYR A 928 30.41 -18.86 8.39
C TYR A 928 29.94 -19.22 6.98
N LEU A 929 29.16 -18.34 6.35
CA LEU A 929 28.80 -18.43 4.94
C LEU A 929 28.64 -17.02 4.37
N PHE A 930 29.50 -16.66 3.43
CA PHE A 930 29.27 -15.49 2.58
C PHE A 930 28.21 -15.84 1.51
N PRO A 931 27.16 -15.02 1.29
CA PRO A 931 26.09 -15.36 0.34
C PRO A 931 26.61 -15.44 -1.11
N PRO A 932 26.44 -16.57 -1.83
CA PRO A 932 27.01 -16.75 -3.17
C PRO A 932 26.56 -15.70 -4.19
N GLU A 933 25.29 -15.28 -4.14
CA GLU A 933 24.73 -14.23 -5.01
C GLU A 933 25.39 -12.85 -4.81
N GLU A 934 26.06 -12.63 -3.68
CA GLU A 934 26.70 -11.36 -3.32
C GLU A 934 28.20 -11.35 -3.65
N ILE A 935 28.82 -12.50 -3.98
CA ILE A 935 30.23 -12.57 -4.42
C ILE A 935 30.46 -11.79 -5.72
N GLN A 936 29.43 -11.66 -6.55
CA GLN A 936 29.47 -10.90 -7.81
C GLN A 936 29.26 -9.38 -7.64
N LYS A 937 29.19 -8.86 -6.41
CA LYS A 937 28.79 -7.48 -6.11
C LYS A 937 29.82 -6.74 -5.26
N GLY A 938 29.98 -5.44 -5.53
CA GLY A 938 30.78 -4.53 -4.71
C GLY A 938 30.12 -4.27 -3.36
N HIS A 939 30.84 -4.57 -2.28
CA HIS A 939 30.39 -4.41 -0.90
C HIS A 939 31.36 -3.60 -0.06
N LEU A 940 30.80 -2.69 0.74
CA LEU A 940 31.53 -2.02 1.81
C LEU A 940 31.30 -2.74 3.16
N PHE A 941 32.39 -2.85 3.92
CA PHE A 941 32.46 -3.26 5.31
C PHE A 941 33.29 -2.25 6.11
N ILE A 942 32.94 -2.06 7.38
CA ILE A 942 33.71 -1.29 8.38
C ILE A 942 33.68 -2.11 9.68
N CYS A 943 34.82 -2.25 10.36
CA CYS A 943 34.89 -2.73 11.73
C CYS A 943 35.53 -1.64 12.60
N LEU A 944 34.96 -1.36 13.77
CA LEU A 944 35.47 -0.40 14.74
C LEU A 944 35.58 -1.08 16.10
N THR A 945 36.79 -1.20 16.65
CA THR A 945 36.99 -1.51 18.07
C THR A 945 36.61 -0.26 18.87
N ILE A 946 35.66 -0.39 19.79
CA ILE A 946 35.01 0.72 20.51
C ILE A 946 35.13 0.50 22.01
N LYS A 947 35.12 1.59 22.77
CA LYS A 947 34.95 1.50 24.22
C LYS A 947 33.55 1.02 24.56
N GLU A 948 33.42 0.31 25.66
CA GLU A 948 32.14 -0.28 26.08
C GLU A 948 31.12 0.81 26.44
N SER A 949 31.61 1.95 26.94
CA SER A 949 30.83 3.16 27.20
C SER A 949 30.13 3.74 25.95
N GLU A 950 30.68 3.53 24.76
CA GLU A 950 30.12 4.06 23.49
C GLU A 950 28.89 3.28 23.00
N ILE A 951 28.66 2.07 23.54
CA ILE A 951 27.57 1.17 23.11
C ILE A 951 26.19 1.83 23.25
N ASP A 952 25.94 2.60 24.32
CA ASP A 952 24.64 3.25 24.50
C ASP A 952 24.46 4.47 23.58
N ALA A 953 25.56 5.16 23.22
CA ALA A 953 25.56 6.22 22.22
C ALA A 953 25.26 5.68 20.82
N ILE A 954 25.90 4.58 20.43
CA ILE A 954 25.60 3.83 19.20
C ILE A 954 24.16 3.32 19.21
N ALA A 955 23.69 2.75 20.33
CA ALA A 955 22.32 2.26 20.45
C ALA A 955 21.28 3.39 20.32
N MET A 956 21.59 4.60 20.81
CA MET A 956 20.75 5.79 20.60
C MET A 956 20.60 6.14 19.11
N THR A 957 21.69 6.07 18.34
CA THR A 957 21.67 6.35 16.89
C THR A 957 21.03 5.23 16.08
N MET A 958 21.30 3.97 16.43
CA MET A 958 20.66 2.80 15.84
C MET A 958 19.15 2.82 16.11
N ARG A 959 18.69 3.16 17.33
CA ARG A 959 17.25 3.26 17.63
C ARG A 959 16.56 4.23 16.66
N ILE A 960 17.14 5.41 16.42
CA ILE A 960 16.62 6.41 15.47
C ILE A 960 16.60 5.88 14.02
N ALA A 961 17.57 5.05 13.64
CA ALA A 961 17.62 4.37 12.33
C ALA A 961 16.67 3.15 12.22
N THR A 962 16.12 2.66 13.34
CA THR A 962 15.19 1.51 13.42
C THR A 962 15.61 0.29 12.57
N PRO A 963 16.84 -0.24 12.75
CA PRO A 963 17.28 -1.44 12.05
C PRO A 963 16.44 -2.65 12.47
N LEU A 964 16.38 -3.66 11.60
CA LEU A 964 15.78 -4.95 11.93
C LEU A 964 16.82 -5.81 12.65
N ILE A 965 16.68 -5.92 13.96
CA ILE A 965 17.44 -6.85 14.80
C ILE A 965 16.86 -8.26 14.60
N TYR A 966 17.74 -9.24 14.35
CA TYR A 966 17.40 -10.66 14.20
C TYR A 966 18.24 -11.58 15.09
N HIS A 967 19.25 -11.03 15.79
CA HIS A 967 19.90 -11.69 16.93
C HIS A 967 20.19 -10.68 18.04
N ASN A 968 20.07 -11.10 19.30
CA ASN A 968 20.48 -10.36 20.51
C ASN A 968 20.70 -11.36 21.65
N ASP A 969 21.93 -11.72 22.01
CA ASP A 969 22.22 -12.56 23.20
C ASP A 969 22.91 -11.81 24.35
N ILE A 970 23.08 -10.49 24.21
CA ILE A 970 23.45 -9.58 25.31
C ILE A 970 22.55 -9.85 26.54
N PRO A 971 23.13 -10.06 27.74
CA PRO A 971 22.37 -10.33 28.97
C PRO A 971 21.44 -9.18 29.36
N ASP A 972 20.34 -9.50 30.05
CA ASP A 972 19.39 -8.48 30.51
C ASP A 972 20.01 -7.48 31.51
N SER A 973 21.09 -7.84 32.23
CA SER A 973 21.85 -6.90 33.06
C SER A 973 22.49 -5.77 32.22
N GLU A 974 23.14 -6.10 31.10
CA GLU A 974 23.76 -5.13 30.20
C GLU A 974 22.74 -4.39 29.34
N ILE A 975 21.60 -5.01 29.06
CA ILE A 975 20.48 -4.31 28.45
C ILE A 975 19.91 -3.27 29.43
N ASP A 976 19.80 -3.60 30.72
CA ASP A 976 19.18 -2.74 31.73
C ASP A 976 20.08 -1.62 32.25
N SER A 977 21.40 -1.84 32.31
CA SER A 977 22.39 -0.80 32.60
C SER A 977 22.45 0.30 31.52
N ARG A 978 21.98 0.02 30.29
CA ARG A 978 22.14 0.86 29.09
C ARG A 978 20.78 1.35 28.53
N PRO A 979 20.29 2.55 28.93
CA PRO A 979 18.90 2.95 28.70
C PRO A 979 18.50 3.21 27.25
N ASN A 980 19.44 3.41 26.32
CA ASN A 980 19.17 3.44 24.88
C ASN A 980 19.31 2.04 24.25
N LEU A 981 20.21 1.19 24.74
CA LEU A 981 20.28 -0.24 24.38
C LEU A 981 18.97 -0.95 24.71
N LYS A 982 18.46 -0.84 25.95
CA LYS A 982 17.13 -1.36 26.35
C LYS A 982 16.02 -0.99 25.37
N LYS A 983 15.99 0.28 24.96
CA LYS A 983 14.95 0.83 24.08
C LYS A 983 15.15 0.43 22.60
N LEU A 984 16.39 0.23 22.16
CA LEU A 984 16.71 -0.35 20.85
C LEU A 984 16.28 -1.83 20.81
N VAL A 985 16.76 -2.63 21.76
CA VAL A 985 16.50 -4.07 21.90
C VAL A 985 15.01 -4.35 22.11
N ASN A 986 14.24 -3.45 22.75
CA ASN A 986 12.78 -3.57 22.89
C ASN A 986 11.96 -2.93 21.76
N GLY A 987 12.59 -2.44 20.68
CA GLY A 987 11.87 -1.93 19.50
C GLY A 987 11.08 -0.64 19.75
N GLU A 988 11.48 0.18 20.73
CA GLU A 988 10.79 1.41 21.13
C GLU A 988 10.96 2.55 20.11
N SER A 989 10.20 2.45 19.02
CA SER A 989 10.06 3.44 17.94
C SER A 989 9.33 4.75 18.33
N ARG A 990 9.30 5.09 19.63
CA ARG A 990 8.57 6.24 20.20
C ARG A 990 9.38 7.54 20.13
N PHE A 991 9.66 8.00 18.91
CA PHE A 991 10.25 9.32 18.67
C PHE A 991 9.25 10.44 18.98
N ILE A 992 9.33 10.93 20.21
CA ILE A 992 9.22 12.35 20.55
C ILE A 992 10.42 13.07 19.88
N PRO A 993 10.34 14.36 19.48
CA PRO A 993 11.50 15.09 19.00
C PRO A 993 12.69 15.06 19.99
N PRO A 994 13.95 15.07 19.51
CA PRO A 994 14.35 15.27 18.13
C PRO A 994 14.19 14.02 17.24
N LEU A 995 13.74 14.22 16.00
CA LEU A 995 13.52 13.15 15.00
C LEU A 995 14.80 12.76 14.23
N THR A 996 15.93 13.32 14.64
CA THR A 996 17.28 13.15 14.10
C THR A 996 18.27 13.25 15.26
N VAL A 997 19.34 12.46 15.23
CA VAL A 997 20.39 12.51 16.24
C VAL A 997 21.76 12.61 15.58
N THR A 998 22.69 13.27 16.27
CA THR A 998 24.13 13.18 16.04
C THR A 998 24.75 12.67 17.33
N ARG A 999 25.69 11.73 17.22
CA ARG A 999 26.61 11.31 18.29
C ARG A 999 28.02 11.32 17.70
N ASP A 1000 28.98 11.75 18.48
CA ASP A 1000 30.40 11.50 18.24
C ASP A 1000 30.80 10.37 19.20
N ILE A 1001 31.63 9.44 18.73
CA ILE A 1001 32.28 8.37 19.49
C ILE A 1001 33.76 8.31 19.08
N SER A 1002 34.60 7.63 19.87
CA SER A 1002 35.99 7.31 19.50
C SER A 1002 36.25 5.79 19.46
N THR A 1003 37.18 5.34 18.61
CA THR A 1003 37.69 3.96 18.72
C THR A 1003 38.59 3.79 19.95
N ALA A 1004 38.73 2.56 20.44
CA ALA A 1004 39.35 2.29 21.74
C ALA A 1004 40.86 2.56 21.84
N ALA A 1005 41.56 2.63 20.70
CA ALA A 1005 43.02 2.80 20.65
C ALA A 1005 43.48 4.21 21.13
N PRO A 1006 44.72 4.36 21.63
CA PRO A 1006 45.32 5.67 21.87
C PRO A 1006 45.32 6.53 20.59
N GLY A 1007 44.83 7.78 20.69
CA GLY A 1007 44.63 8.63 19.51
C GLY A 1007 43.54 8.14 18.54
N GLY A 1008 42.60 7.30 19.02
CA GLY A 1008 41.61 6.60 18.22
C GLY A 1008 40.75 7.47 17.30
N LEU A 1009 40.26 6.84 16.22
CA LEU A 1009 39.50 7.47 15.15
C LEU A 1009 38.24 8.15 15.69
N LYS A 1010 38.05 9.43 15.36
CA LYS A 1010 36.84 10.19 15.69
C LYS A 1010 35.73 9.84 14.71
N VAL A 1011 34.65 9.24 15.22
CA VAL A 1011 33.53 8.75 14.40
C VAL A 1011 32.24 9.49 14.76
N THR A 1012 31.67 10.24 13.82
CA THR A 1012 30.37 10.90 13.96
C THR A 1012 29.26 10.06 13.32
N ILE A 1013 28.28 9.62 14.11
CA ILE A 1013 27.10 8.91 13.63
C ILE A 1013 25.92 9.88 13.48
N TYR A 1014 25.31 9.89 12.28
CA TYR A 1014 24.16 10.69 11.93
C TYR A 1014 22.95 9.81 11.61
N SER A 1015 21.90 9.84 12.44
CA SER A 1015 20.68 9.05 12.20
C SER A 1015 19.43 9.92 12.09
N LYS A 1016 18.49 9.50 11.24
CA LYS A 1016 17.15 10.10 11.09
C LYS A 1016 16.07 9.03 11.15
N GLY A 1017 14.95 9.33 11.81
CA GLY A 1017 13.75 8.48 11.76
C GLY A 1017 12.82 8.83 10.60
N GLU A 1018 11.94 7.91 10.19
CA GLU A 1018 10.93 8.09 9.12
C GLU A 1018 10.13 9.41 9.26
N LYS A 1019 9.80 9.79 10.51
CA LYS A 1019 8.99 10.97 10.82
C LYS A 1019 9.69 12.29 10.53
N SER A 1020 11.03 12.32 10.45
CA SER A 1020 11.81 13.55 10.22
C SER A 1020 11.48 14.25 8.90
N ARG A 1021 11.08 13.48 7.87
CA ARG A 1021 10.94 13.93 6.47
C ARG A 1021 12.21 14.55 5.87
N PHE A 1022 13.35 14.39 6.53
CA PHE A 1022 14.64 14.87 6.06
C PHE A 1022 15.30 13.87 5.12
N GLU A 1023 16.18 14.41 4.28
CA GLU A 1023 16.99 13.72 3.29
C GLU A 1023 18.42 13.68 3.86
N ILE A 1024 19.02 12.49 4.03
CA ILE A 1024 20.25 12.32 4.84
C ILE A 1024 21.43 13.15 4.30
N TYR A 1025 21.64 13.19 2.98
CA TYR A 1025 22.76 13.88 2.36
C TYR A 1025 22.62 15.41 2.51
N ARG A 1026 21.58 16.04 1.94
CA ARG A 1026 21.48 17.51 1.91
C ARG A 1026 20.94 18.14 3.20
N ARG A 1027 20.01 17.48 3.90
CA ARG A 1027 19.36 18.08 5.10
C ARG A 1027 20.09 17.78 6.40
N ILE A 1028 20.98 16.80 6.43
CA ILE A 1028 21.79 16.46 7.60
C ILE A 1028 23.28 16.61 7.29
N LEU A 1029 23.85 15.78 6.40
CA LEU A 1029 25.31 15.72 6.22
C LEU A 1029 25.93 17.01 5.68
N VAL A 1030 25.49 17.55 4.54
CA VAL A 1030 25.98 18.85 3.99
C VAL A 1030 25.82 20.00 4.99
N ARG A 1031 24.77 19.95 5.84
CA ARG A 1031 24.51 20.98 6.86
C ARG A 1031 25.39 20.84 8.12
N LYS A 1032 25.79 19.61 8.47
CA LYS A 1032 26.60 19.30 9.64
C LYS A 1032 28.10 19.35 9.35
N LEU A 1033 28.52 18.77 8.22
CA LEU A 1033 29.89 18.82 7.70
C LEU A 1033 30.26 20.21 7.15
N LYS A 1034 29.27 21.07 6.85
CA LYS A 1034 29.43 22.46 6.38
C LYS A 1034 30.25 22.65 5.08
N THR A 1035 30.51 21.58 4.34
CA THR A 1035 31.39 21.52 3.15
C THR A 1035 30.66 20.90 1.95
N THR A 1036 31.24 20.96 0.75
CA THR A 1036 30.79 20.16 -0.41
C THR A 1036 31.09 18.68 -0.14
N ILE A 1037 30.21 17.78 -0.60
CA ILE A 1037 30.45 16.33 -0.56
C ILE A 1037 30.50 15.73 -1.97
N LYS A 1038 31.46 14.83 -2.20
CA LYS A 1038 31.48 13.89 -3.35
C LYS A 1038 30.81 12.59 -2.90
N ILE A 1039 29.86 12.04 -3.67
CA ILE A 1039 29.07 10.86 -3.24
C ILE A 1039 29.06 9.74 -4.28
N TRP A 1040 29.33 8.49 -3.85
CA TRP A 1040 29.11 7.25 -4.59
C TRP A 1040 27.86 6.56 -4.06
N THR A 1041 26.86 6.38 -4.91
CA THR A 1041 25.52 5.96 -4.48
C THR A 1041 24.62 5.65 -5.68
N THR A 1042 23.80 4.60 -5.57
CA THR A 1042 22.72 4.39 -6.54
C THR A 1042 21.68 5.51 -6.39
N ARG A 1043 21.12 5.99 -7.50
CA ARG A 1043 20.42 7.29 -7.53
C ARG A 1043 19.22 7.32 -8.46
N ASP A 1044 18.21 8.10 -8.07
CA ASP A 1044 17.05 8.31 -8.96
C ASP A 1044 17.40 9.27 -10.10
N LYS A 1045 16.87 9.01 -11.32
CA LYS A 1045 17.17 9.79 -12.55
C LYS A 1045 16.75 11.27 -12.49
N THR A 1046 16.25 11.75 -11.35
CA THR A 1046 15.78 13.11 -11.12
C THR A 1046 16.53 13.82 -9.99
N LEU A 1047 17.53 13.17 -9.40
CA LEU A 1047 18.57 13.78 -8.58
C LEU A 1047 19.88 13.83 -9.38
N LYS A 1048 20.60 14.95 -9.25
CA LYS A 1048 21.84 15.29 -9.95
C LYS A 1048 22.80 15.96 -8.96
N SER A 1049 24.03 16.25 -9.37
CA SER A 1049 24.92 17.16 -8.65
C SER A 1049 24.19 18.49 -8.35
N ASP A 1050 24.01 18.81 -7.07
CA ASP A 1050 23.27 19.98 -6.58
C ASP A 1050 24.27 21.07 -6.19
N CYS A 1051 24.66 21.88 -7.17
CA CYS A 1051 25.72 22.89 -7.02
C CYS A 1051 25.21 24.30 -6.69
N ARG A 1052 24.09 24.40 -5.97
CA ARG A 1052 23.34 25.66 -5.75
C ARG A 1052 23.65 26.35 -4.42
N ILE A 1053 24.69 25.93 -3.69
CA ILE A 1053 25.08 26.55 -2.43
C ILE A 1053 26.60 26.71 -2.43
N PHE A 1054 27.07 27.95 -2.49
CA PHE A 1054 28.51 28.25 -2.49
C PHE A 1054 29.21 27.54 -1.31
N GLY A 1055 30.28 26.79 -1.62
CA GLY A 1055 31.03 25.96 -0.66
C GLY A 1055 30.31 24.74 -0.06
N ARG A 1056 29.05 24.42 -0.44
CA ARG A 1056 28.23 23.36 0.19
C ARG A 1056 27.39 22.58 -0.82
N ASN A 1057 28.06 22.06 -1.83
CA ASN A 1057 27.43 21.35 -2.93
C ASN A 1057 27.28 19.84 -2.67
N ILE A 1058 26.49 19.17 -3.52
CA ILE A 1058 26.55 17.72 -3.67
C ILE A 1058 27.10 17.44 -5.07
N ARG A 1059 28.25 16.77 -5.17
CA ARG A 1059 28.84 16.31 -6.43
C ARG A 1059 28.69 14.79 -6.49
N LEU A 1060 28.16 14.27 -7.59
CA LEU A 1060 28.02 12.83 -7.78
C LEU A 1060 29.29 12.26 -8.41
N VAL A 1061 29.77 11.11 -7.94
CA VAL A 1061 30.81 10.34 -8.62
C VAL A 1061 30.22 9.65 -9.86
N THR A 1062 30.99 9.58 -10.95
CA THR A 1062 30.57 8.90 -12.18
C THR A 1062 30.87 7.40 -12.13
N SER A 1063 29.99 6.59 -12.72
CA SER A 1063 30.22 5.15 -12.96
C SER A 1063 30.96 4.95 -14.29
N PRO A 1064 31.95 4.03 -14.38
CA PRO A 1064 32.54 3.24 -13.31
C PRO A 1064 33.61 4.01 -12.50
N ILE A 1065 33.90 3.51 -11.31
CA ILE A 1065 35.10 3.83 -10.52
C ILE A 1065 36.14 2.71 -10.67
N SER A 1066 37.38 2.94 -10.22
CA SER A 1066 38.39 1.89 -10.05
C SER A 1066 38.86 1.85 -8.59
N VAL A 1067 38.84 0.68 -7.98
CA VAL A 1067 39.28 0.42 -6.60
C VAL A 1067 40.56 -0.40 -6.67
N SER A 1068 41.72 0.22 -6.44
CA SER A 1068 43.03 -0.46 -6.54
C SER A 1068 43.32 -1.10 -7.93
N GLY A 1069 42.69 -0.61 -9.00
CA GLY A 1069 42.75 -1.20 -10.35
C GLY A 1069 41.48 -1.94 -10.76
N HIS A 1070 40.69 -2.46 -9.81
CA HIS A 1070 39.47 -3.21 -10.08
C HIS A 1070 38.29 -2.29 -10.45
N PRO A 1071 37.65 -2.45 -11.62
CA PRO A 1071 36.51 -1.62 -12.00
C PRO A 1071 35.25 -1.97 -11.17
N SER A 1072 34.55 -0.95 -10.67
CA SER A 1072 33.24 -1.09 -10.01
C SER A 1072 32.23 -0.12 -10.61
N SER A 1073 30.96 -0.54 -10.72
CA SER A 1073 29.88 0.22 -11.37
C SER A 1073 28.66 0.37 -10.46
N LEU A 1074 27.88 1.43 -10.64
CA LEU A 1074 26.61 1.63 -9.91
C LEU A 1074 25.54 0.55 -10.19
N GLU A 1075 25.77 -0.30 -11.19
CA GLU A 1075 24.98 -1.48 -11.51
C GLU A 1075 25.48 -2.75 -10.80
N SER A 1076 26.76 -2.79 -10.40
CA SER A 1076 27.44 -3.95 -9.77
C SER A 1076 27.89 -3.70 -8.33
N ASP A 1077 27.56 -2.55 -7.74
CA ASP A 1077 28.02 -2.09 -6.43
C ASP A 1077 26.83 -1.67 -5.57
N VAL A 1078 26.67 -2.29 -4.40
CA VAL A 1078 25.58 -2.01 -3.46
C VAL A 1078 26.02 -1.20 -2.25
N SER A 1079 27.23 -0.64 -2.28
CA SER A 1079 27.70 0.33 -1.30
C SER A 1079 27.11 1.73 -1.54
N GLN A 1080 27.06 2.53 -0.47
CA GLN A 1080 26.83 3.96 -0.56
C GLN A 1080 27.80 4.67 0.39
N TRP A 1081 28.60 5.57 -0.15
CA TRP A 1081 29.58 6.32 0.63
C TRP A 1081 29.76 7.74 0.10
N LEU A 1082 30.42 8.57 0.87
CA LEU A 1082 30.78 9.93 0.49
C LEU A 1082 32.05 10.39 1.18
N ILE A 1083 32.61 11.47 0.64
CA ILE A 1083 33.74 12.19 1.23
C ILE A 1083 33.50 13.70 1.18
N SER A 1084 34.14 14.45 2.08
CA SER A 1084 34.19 15.91 2.04
C SER A 1084 35.17 16.43 0.99
N GLU A 1085 34.80 17.44 0.22
CA GLU A 1085 35.70 18.11 -0.72
C GLU A 1085 36.72 19.03 -0.01
N GLN A 1086 36.43 19.42 1.23
CA GLN A 1086 37.34 20.13 2.13
C GLN A 1086 37.25 19.45 3.51
N GLY A 1087 38.38 18.94 4.01
CA GLY A 1087 38.48 18.17 5.26
C GLY A 1087 38.58 16.65 5.05
N ASN A 1088 38.89 15.92 6.13
CA ASN A 1088 39.29 14.51 6.11
C ASN A 1088 38.13 13.53 6.38
N LYS A 1089 36.90 13.88 5.99
CA LYS A 1089 35.71 13.08 6.33
C LYS A 1089 35.40 12.07 5.23
N PHE A 1090 35.36 10.79 5.61
CA PHE A 1090 34.71 9.71 4.86
C PHE A 1090 33.44 9.29 5.60
N CYS A 1091 32.36 8.96 4.89
CA CYS A 1091 31.17 8.37 5.52
C CYS A 1091 30.57 7.22 4.70
N ALA A 1092 30.27 6.10 5.38
CA ALA A 1092 29.31 5.12 4.88
C ALA A 1092 27.87 5.60 5.16
N VAL A 1093 26.93 5.29 4.27
CA VAL A 1093 25.51 5.66 4.39
C VAL A 1093 24.65 4.43 4.08
N ASP A 1094 23.59 4.16 4.85
CA ASP A 1094 22.74 2.99 4.60
C ASP A 1094 21.68 3.20 3.50
N LYS A 1095 21.38 4.47 3.15
CA LYS A 1095 20.34 4.84 2.18
C LYS A 1095 20.90 5.49 0.91
N PRO A 1096 20.43 5.06 -0.27
CA PRO A 1096 20.82 5.66 -1.56
C PRO A 1096 20.29 7.08 -1.76
N TYR A 1097 20.92 7.84 -2.67
CA TYR A 1097 20.52 9.21 -2.99
C TYR A 1097 19.28 9.23 -3.91
N GLN A 1098 18.14 9.00 -3.29
CA GLN A 1098 16.83 8.89 -3.91
C GLN A 1098 15.81 9.76 -3.15
N LYS A 1099 14.72 10.20 -3.81
CA LYS A 1099 13.65 10.96 -3.12
C LYS A 1099 12.79 10.11 -2.17
N SER A 1100 12.83 8.78 -2.31
CA SER A 1100 12.16 7.78 -1.44
C SER A 1100 12.59 7.89 0.01
N GLN A 1101 13.90 7.84 0.29
CA GLN A 1101 14.49 7.82 1.64
C GLN A 1101 14.03 8.95 2.57
N THR A 1102 13.49 10.06 2.06
CA THR A 1102 12.82 11.08 2.88
C THR A 1102 11.68 10.53 3.76
N LYS A 1103 11.09 9.39 3.40
CA LYS A 1103 10.03 8.71 4.16
C LYS A 1103 10.51 7.49 4.96
N GLU A 1104 11.80 7.23 4.95
CA GLU A 1104 12.44 6.10 5.61
C GLU A 1104 13.37 6.60 6.72
N PRO A 1105 13.72 5.75 7.68
CA PRO A 1105 14.90 6.01 8.51
C PRO A 1105 16.18 5.96 7.65
N ALA A 1106 17.27 6.51 8.17
CA ALA A 1106 18.62 6.33 7.63
C ALA A 1106 19.68 6.54 8.71
N MET A 1107 20.87 5.99 8.48
CA MET A 1107 22.08 6.15 9.26
C MET A 1107 23.27 6.44 8.34
N ALA A 1108 24.16 7.31 8.78
CA ALA A 1108 25.47 7.52 8.19
C ALA A 1108 26.54 7.50 9.29
N VAL A 1109 27.65 6.79 9.04
CA VAL A 1109 28.78 6.65 9.96
C VAL A 1109 29.96 7.34 9.31
N CYS A 1110 30.38 8.47 9.88
CA CYS A 1110 31.43 9.33 9.34
C CYS A 1110 32.71 9.23 10.15
N ILE A 1111 33.82 8.85 9.54
CA ILE A 1111 35.16 8.78 10.13
C ILE A 1111 35.93 10.06 9.77
N ASP A 1112 36.67 10.62 10.72
CA ASP A 1112 37.68 11.67 10.50
C ASP A 1112 39.05 11.03 10.36
N ASP A 1113 39.53 10.82 9.14
CA ASP A 1113 40.87 10.27 8.90
C ASP A 1113 41.42 10.68 7.53
N ALA A 1114 42.66 11.18 7.49
CA ALA A 1114 43.29 11.67 6.27
C ALA A 1114 43.63 10.54 5.28
N SER A 1115 44.01 9.35 5.76
CA SER A 1115 44.41 8.24 4.90
C SER A 1115 43.20 7.61 4.21
N ILE A 1116 42.13 7.32 4.95
CA ILE A 1116 40.87 6.82 4.42
C ILE A 1116 40.25 7.84 3.45
N PHE A 1117 40.24 9.13 3.83
CA PHE A 1117 39.78 10.20 2.94
C PHE A 1117 40.55 10.22 1.62
N THR A 1118 41.88 10.17 1.67
CA THR A 1118 42.73 10.25 0.47
C THR A 1118 42.40 9.14 -0.53
N ARG A 1119 42.26 7.89 -0.07
CA ARG A 1119 41.99 6.75 -0.95
C ARG A 1119 40.58 6.75 -1.55
N PHE A 1120 39.56 7.16 -0.78
CA PHE A 1120 38.24 7.38 -1.36
C PHE A 1120 38.17 8.62 -2.27
N ASN A 1121 39.08 9.59 -2.11
CA ASN A 1121 39.21 10.75 -2.99
C ASN A 1121 39.88 10.41 -4.34
N GLU A 1122 40.87 9.52 -4.34
CA GLU A 1122 41.45 8.92 -5.55
C GLU A 1122 40.38 8.17 -6.36
N ILE A 1123 39.56 7.35 -5.68
CA ILE A 1123 38.43 6.62 -6.30
C ILE A 1123 37.37 7.60 -6.83
N ALA A 1124 37.15 8.73 -6.15
CA ALA A 1124 36.24 9.80 -6.55
C ALA A 1124 36.86 10.86 -7.48
N ALA A 1125 37.76 10.44 -8.38
CA ALA A 1125 38.41 11.31 -9.36
C ALA A 1125 37.42 11.97 -10.35
N ASN A 1126 36.49 11.19 -10.90
CA ASN A 1126 35.56 11.63 -11.94
C ASN A 1126 34.16 11.95 -11.37
N LEU A 1127 33.60 13.12 -11.75
CA LEU A 1127 32.38 13.69 -11.16
C LEU A 1127 31.37 14.16 -12.23
N ASP A 1128 30.07 14.00 -11.96
CA ASP A 1128 29.01 14.54 -12.82
C ASP A 1128 28.97 16.07 -12.76
N ASN A 1129 28.97 16.69 -13.94
CA ASN A 1129 28.76 18.13 -14.14
C ASN A 1129 27.55 18.66 -13.35
N CYS A 1130 27.75 19.82 -12.71
CA CYS A 1130 26.72 20.61 -12.04
C CYS A 1130 25.55 20.99 -12.97
N THR A 1131 24.32 21.05 -12.44
CA THR A 1131 23.09 21.40 -13.20
C THR A 1131 22.03 22.15 -12.41
#